data_AF-A0A6H1ZUF9-F1
#
_entry.id   AF-A0A6H1ZUF9-F1
#
_cell.length_a   1.000
_cell.length_b   1.000
_cell.length_c   1.000
_cell.angle_alpha   90.00
_cell.angle_beta   90.00
_cell.angle_gamma   90.00
#
_symmetry.space_group_name_H-M   'P 1'
#
loop_
_entity.id
_entity.type
_entity.pdbx_description
1 polymer ?
#
loop_
_entity_poly.entity_id
_entity_poly.type
_entity_poly.pdbx_seq_one_letter_code
_entity_poly.pdbx_strand_id
1 'polypeptide(L)'
;MLVNTEGPTDAAIMFVGEAPGETEDKTGRPFTGFAGTTLNTLLSQAGIARYQCLVTNVAREQPPANKISYFFEDKKCTIPKPKLVYWINQLKEEIKLYKPKVVIALGATALWALTGQRKISEYRGYILPCSLVPGVKVLPTYHPQAVNHEWKLFVPTVLDLRKALRHSTFLEIPESQQILVPNADVRRFVAYMEECIAHPEWEYLSVDVETIQPGSHIEELGLSHNPNFGMSIFLLKGRAPALPEKDELLLWQTFTRLIACKKIVMQNAAYDIGVIWYNQHIFVETLWMDTLIAAHVCWPELPRDLGFLGSICLDIAPWKSKAARTAEYNTSDAANALGIAFILDKELTKEKIRHTFDFEMSLIPVALMMQLQGIAVDKDKQQELIKLWTEKRAEFKIQLDTVLGKEINFNSPKQMQQLLYLDLKLPVQYKRRKSVNEPRTMTIDANALRTLSRLVPDNPIFNLILEYKKADSLLKFIDVELSPKGRVHTSYNITGASSDDEEDTKKTKRSFGRWSSSGSIILPYGSGNLQNIPLEVRKMYRAKPGWKIIEADYSQAEAVIVAHLTGNQKMIKMFKDSFGLSPTEKSPYDIHVLKASELFGIPIDQVTPEQRRVGKTIRHARNYKAGPTVLANALRTSLSNAKDLIALDERIDPSLGMWHVATQEALKTTRTLTNLLGRQHRFLDRWCDAMFRSAYSYKPQSTVGDLLNIALKRLYDSLLEIPWEIEIMLQLHDALYVMVEETNVMPTIRHIRECMLIPLKYNYEEFIIDAEFKVKDSWAEGETLELNWRN
;
A
#
# COMPACT_ATOMS: atom_id res chain seq x y z
N MET A 1 3.22 -41.71 -17.31
CA MET A 1 2.01 -42.25 -18.00
C MET A 1 1.24 -41.09 -18.64
N LEU A 2 0.41 -41.35 -19.66
CA LEU A 2 -0.49 -40.29 -20.17
C LEU A 2 -1.58 -40.01 -19.13
N VAL A 3 -1.74 -38.73 -18.76
CA VAL A 3 -2.78 -38.28 -17.83
C VAL A 3 -3.96 -37.75 -18.63
N ASN A 4 -5.08 -38.47 -18.57
CA ASN A 4 -6.28 -38.17 -19.33
C ASN A 4 -7.19 -37.18 -18.59
N THR A 5 -8.17 -36.66 -19.32
CA THR A 5 -9.21 -35.79 -18.76
C THR A 5 -10.12 -36.59 -17.82
N GLU A 6 -10.50 -35.99 -16.70
CA GLU A 6 -11.33 -36.61 -15.67
C GLU A 6 -12.53 -35.72 -15.33
N GLY A 7 -13.72 -36.30 -15.16
CA GLY A 7 -14.95 -35.61 -14.76
C GLY A 7 -16.19 -36.08 -15.55
N PRO A 8 -17.38 -35.54 -15.23
CA PRO A 8 -18.61 -35.90 -15.92
C PRO A 8 -18.67 -35.29 -17.32
N THR A 9 -19.31 -36.00 -18.26
CA THR A 9 -19.34 -35.62 -19.69
C THR A 9 -20.17 -34.36 -19.98
N ASP A 10 -21.06 -33.99 -19.06
CA ASP A 10 -21.97 -32.85 -19.13
C ASP A 10 -21.55 -31.69 -18.21
N ALA A 11 -20.29 -31.68 -17.74
CA ALA A 11 -19.80 -30.63 -16.85
C ALA A 11 -19.88 -29.24 -17.47
N ALA A 12 -20.55 -28.31 -16.79
CA ALA A 12 -20.61 -26.90 -17.20
C ALA A 12 -19.24 -26.19 -17.08
N ILE A 13 -18.34 -26.69 -16.24
CA ILE A 13 -17.04 -26.10 -15.93
C ILE A 13 -15.92 -27.10 -16.27
N MET A 14 -14.95 -26.65 -17.07
CA MET A 14 -13.75 -27.42 -17.39
C MET A 14 -12.49 -26.68 -16.92
N PHE A 15 -11.66 -27.31 -16.09
CA PHE A 15 -10.38 -26.78 -15.63
C PHE A 15 -9.23 -27.31 -16.50
N VAL A 16 -8.35 -26.41 -16.93
CA VAL A 16 -7.18 -26.73 -17.74
C VAL A 16 -5.92 -26.25 -17.01
N GLY A 17 -5.09 -27.18 -16.55
CA GLY A 17 -3.77 -26.93 -15.97
C GLY A 17 -2.63 -26.95 -16.98
N GLU A 18 -1.41 -26.75 -16.48
CA GLU A 18 -0.19 -26.70 -17.29
C GLU A 18 0.26 -28.10 -17.74
N ALA A 19 0.61 -28.96 -16.78
CA ALA A 19 1.09 -30.32 -16.99
C ALA A 19 0.93 -31.15 -15.70
N PRO A 20 0.92 -32.49 -15.80
CA PRO A 20 1.04 -33.39 -14.66
C PRO A 20 2.33 -33.15 -13.87
N GLY A 21 2.23 -33.23 -12.54
CA GLY A 21 3.36 -33.46 -11.64
C GLY A 21 3.59 -34.95 -11.37
N GLU A 22 4.51 -35.24 -10.46
CA GLU A 22 4.97 -36.61 -10.18
C GLU A 22 3.86 -37.54 -9.67
N THR A 23 2.94 -37.03 -8.84
CA THR A 23 1.81 -37.80 -8.32
C THR A 23 0.80 -38.11 -9.42
N GLU A 24 0.55 -37.15 -10.31
CA GLU A 24 -0.36 -37.31 -11.44
C GLU A 24 0.21 -38.30 -12.46
N ASP A 25 1.52 -38.29 -12.71
CA ASP A 25 2.18 -39.26 -13.59
C ASP A 25 2.08 -40.71 -13.07
N LYS A 26 2.17 -40.90 -11.74
CA LYS A 26 2.01 -42.20 -11.08
C LYS A 26 0.56 -42.69 -11.06
N THR A 27 -0.40 -41.78 -10.89
CA THR A 27 -1.82 -42.14 -10.75
C THR A 27 -2.59 -42.14 -12.08
N GLY A 28 -2.04 -41.52 -13.13
CA GLY A 28 -2.72 -41.31 -14.41
C GLY A 28 -3.88 -40.29 -14.35
N ARG A 29 -4.04 -39.58 -13.22
CA ARG A 29 -5.19 -38.72 -12.92
C ARG A 29 -4.75 -37.27 -12.67
N PRO A 30 -5.42 -36.27 -13.25
CA PRO A 30 -5.02 -34.86 -13.15
C PRO A 30 -5.41 -34.26 -11.79
N PHE A 31 -4.56 -33.39 -11.23
CA PHE A 31 -4.81 -32.69 -9.96
C PHE A 31 -5.06 -33.64 -8.78
N THR A 32 -4.25 -34.71 -8.65
CA THR A 32 -4.27 -35.63 -7.49
C THR A 32 -3.13 -35.37 -6.49
N GLY A 33 -2.16 -34.53 -6.85
CA GLY A 33 -1.04 -34.11 -5.99
C GLY A 33 -1.32 -32.87 -5.14
N PHE A 34 -0.27 -32.22 -4.65
CA PHE A 34 -0.35 -31.02 -3.80
C PHE A 34 -1.13 -29.86 -4.45
N ALA A 35 -0.93 -29.62 -5.75
CA ALA A 35 -1.71 -28.65 -6.50
C ALA A 35 -3.21 -29.01 -6.56
N GLY A 36 -3.53 -30.30 -6.57
CA GLY A 36 -4.90 -30.81 -6.51
C GLY A 36 -5.60 -30.54 -5.18
N THR A 37 -4.92 -30.77 -4.06
CA THR A 37 -5.45 -30.43 -2.72
C THR A 37 -5.74 -28.93 -2.61
N THR A 38 -4.84 -28.09 -3.14
CA THR A 38 -5.05 -26.64 -3.16
C THR A 38 -6.21 -26.25 -4.07
N LEU A 39 -6.34 -26.88 -5.25
CA LEU A 39 -7.49 -26.67 -6.13
C LEU A 39 -8.80 -27.02 -5.40
N ASN A 40 -8.89 -28.18 -4.76
CA ASN A 40 -10.08 -28.58 -4.00
C ASN A 40 -10.45 -27.55 -2.91
N THR A 41 -9.45 -26.99 -2.23
CA THR A 41 -9.64 -25.93 -1.23
C THR A 41 -10.21 -24.66 -1.88
N LEU A 42 -9.64 -24.23 -3.01
CA LEU A 42 -10.12 -23.06 -3.77
C LEU A 42 -11.56 -23.26 -4.26
N LEU A 43 -11.88 -24.44 -4.81
CA LEU A 43 -13.22 -24.80 -5.28
C LEU A 43 -14.24 -24.79 -4.14
N SER A 44 -13.90 -25.38 -2.99
CA SER A 44 -14.75 -25.35 -1.81
C SER A 44 -15.07 -23.92 -1.34
N GLN A 45 -14.06 -23.03 -1.29
CA GLN A 45 -14.26 -21.63 -0.92
C GLN A 45 -15.05 -20.82 -1.97
N ALA A 46 -14.98 -21.23 -3.24
CA ALA A 46 -15.73 -20.65 -4.34
C ALA A 46 -17.17 -21.19 -4.45
N GLY A 47 -17.52 -22.26 -3.73
CA GLY A 47 -18.82 -22.92 -3.83
C GLY A 47 -18.95 -23.86 -5.04
N ILE A 48 -17.83 -24.35 -5.58
CA ILE A 48 -17.80 -25.26 -6.72
C ILE A 48 -17.55 -26.69 -6.23
N ALA A 49 -18.43 -27.62 -6.59
CA ALA A 49 -18.25 -29.03 -6.26
C ALA A 49 -17.32 -29.73 -7.25
N ARG A 50 -16.17 -30.21 -6.76
CA ARG A 50 -15.12 -30.85 -7.60
C ARG A 50 -15.64 -31.95 -8.53
N TYR A 51 -16.58 -32.77 -8.05
CA TYR A 51 -17.12 -33.92 -8.82
C TYR A 51 -18.02 -33.50 -10.00
N GLN A 52 -18.42 -32.22 -10.07
CA GLN A 52 -19.23 -31.67 -11.17
C GLN A 52 -18.37 -31.01 -12.27
N CYS A 53 -17.04 -31.10 -12.16
CA CYS A 53 -16.12 -30.39 -13.04
C CYS A 53 -15.31 -31.35 -13.89
N LEU A 54 -15.05 -30.95 -15.14
CA LEU A 54 -14.03 -31.57 -15.98
C LEU A 54 -12.66 -30.98 -15.66
N VAL A 55 -11.62 -31.80 -15.75
CA VAL A 55 -10.29 -31.42 -15.32
C VAL A 55 -9.26 -32.08 -16.20
N THR A 56 -8.33 -31.27 -16.69
CA THR A 56 -7.31 -31.71 -17.64
C THR A 56 -6.07 -30.81 -17.57
N ASN A 57 -5.07 -31.11 -18.39
CA ASN A 57 -3.85 -30.32 -18.57
C ASN A 57 -3.57 -30.09 -20.06
N VAL A 58 -2.87 -29.00 -20.37
CA VAL A 58 -2.38 -28.75 -21.74
C VAL A 58 -1.38 -29.83 -22.15
N ALA A 59 -0.33 -30.05 -21.36
CA ALA A 59 0.56 -31.19 -21.57
C ALA A 59 0.02 -32.43 -20.87
N ARG A 60 0.14 -33.62 -21.48
CA ARG A 60 -0.41 -34.88 -20.93
C ARG A 60 0.61 -35.75 -20.20
N GLU A 61 1.85 -35.30 -20.14
CA GLU A 61 2.95 -35.97 -19.47
C GLU A 61 3.69 -35.01 -18.57
N GLN A 62 4.30 -35.55 -17.52
CA GLN A 62 5.17 -34.78 -16.65
C GLN A 62 6.41 -34.29 -17.40
N PRO A 63 6.67 -32.97 -17.45
CA PRO A 63 7.89 -32.47 -18.04
C PRO A 63 9.10 -32.87 -17.18
N PRO A 64 10.27 -33.16 -17.78
CA PRO A 64 11.50 -33.40 -17.03
C PRO A 64 11.78 -32.30 -16.01
N ALA A 65 12.05 -32.71 -14.76
CA ALA A 65 12.25 -31.81 -13.61
C ALA A 65 11.10 -30.81 -13.37
N ASN A 66 9.87 -31.13 -13.80
CA ASN A 66 8.69 -30.27 -13.74
C ASN A 66 8.88 -28.90 -14.45
N LYS A 67 9.66 -28.87 -15.54
CA LYS A 67 9.91 -27.66 -16.33
C LYS A 67 9.17 -27.69 -17.66
N ILE A 68 8.04 -26.97 -17.74
CA ILE A 68 7.22 -26.92 -18.95
C ILE A 68 7.98 -26.42 -20.18
N SER A 69 9.02 -25.60 -20.00
CA SER A 69 9.90 -25.14 -21.08
C SER A 69 10.51 -26.28 -21.91
N TYR A 70 10.57 -27.52 -21.38
CA TYR A 70 10.98 -28.69 -22.14
C TYR A 70 10.11 -28.95 -23.38
N PHE A 71 8.83 -28.61 -23.33
CA PHE A 71 7.89 -28.81 -24.44
C PHE A 71 7.87 -27.65 -25.45
N PHE A 72 8.76 -26.68 -25.30
CA PHE A 72 8.92 -25.54 -26.22
C PHE A 72 10.30 -25.56 -26.88
N GLU A 73 10.38 -25.00 -28.08
CA GLU A 73 11.64 -24.85 -28.82
C GLU A 73 12.46 -23.65 -28.32
N ASP A 74 11.79 -22.65 -27.75
CA ASP A 74 12.38 -21.41 -27.29
C ASP A 74 12.22 -21.20 -25.77
N LYS A 75 13.15 -20.45 -25.17
CA LYS A 75 13.12 -20.14 -23.72
C LYS A 75 11.92 -19.29 -23.31
N LYS A 76 11.33 -18.53 -24.23
CA LYS A 76 10.16 -17.69 -23.96
C LYS A 76 8.85 -18.49 -23.98
N CYS A 77 8.92 -19.80 -24.24
CA CYS A 77 7.79 -20.73 -24.32
C CYS A 77 6.72 -20.25 -25.30
N THR A 78 7.15 -19.98 -26.54
CA THR A 78 6.32 -19.37 -27.59
C THR A 78 6.06 -20.30 -28.76
N ILE A 79 7.00 -21.20 -29.05
CA ILE A 79 6.98 -22.15 -30.15
C ILE A 79 6.86 -23.55 -29.52
N PRO A 80 5.65 -24.15 -29.54
CA PRO A 80 5.45 -25.49 -28.99
C PRO A 80 6.10 -26.55 -29.86
N LYS A 81 6.69 -27.57 -29.24
CA LYS A 81 7.16 -28.77 -29.94
C LYS A 81 5.98 -29.57 -30.50
N PRO A 82 6.17 -30.43 -31.52
CA PRO A 82 5.09 -31.22 -32.14
C PRO A 82 4.23 -32.00 -31.14
N LYS A 83 4.85 -32.52 -30.06
CA LYS A 83 4.15 -33.26 -29.01
C LYS A 83 3.13 -32.40 -28.25
N LEU A 84 3.48 -31.14 -27.94
CA LEU A 84 2.58 -30.21 -27.27
C LEU A 84 1.47 -29.74 -28.21
N VAL A 85 1.77 -29.52 -29.49
CA VAL A 85 0.76 -29.21 -30.52
C VAL A 85 -0.28 -30.32 -30.63
N TYR A 86 0.14 -31.59 -30.59
CA TYR A 86 -0.76 -32.73 -30.57
C TYR A 86 -1.73 -32.69 -29.39
N TRP A 87 -1.24 -32.43 -28.17
CA TRP A 87 -2.10 -32.34 -26.98
C TRP A 87 -3.03 -31.13 -26.98
N ILE A 88 -2.60 -29.99 -27.55
CA ILE A 88 -3.48 -28.82 -27.76
C ILE A 88 -4.61 -29.17 -28.73
N ASN A 89 -4.33 -29.92 -29.80
CA ASN A 89 -5.36 -30.40 -30.71
C ASN A 89 -6.32 -31.39 -30.02
N GLN A 90 -5.83 -32.26 -29.14
CA GLN A 90 -6.70 -33.11 -28.33
C GLN A 90 -7.59 -32.30 -27.39
N LEU A 91 -7.04 -31.29 -26.71
CA LEU A 91 -7.79 -30.38 -25.84
C LEU A 91 -8.91 -29.67 -26.62
N LYS A 92 -8.63 -29.23 -27.86
CA LYS A 92 -9.64 -28.65 -28.75
C LYS A 92 -10.81 -29.61 -29.02
N GLU A 93 -10.52 -30.87 -29.33
CA GLU A 93 -11.55 -31.87 -29.59
C GLU A 93 -12.34 -32.23 -28.31
N GLU A 94 -11.70 -32.27 -27.15
CA GLU A 94 -12.39 -32.46 -25.86
C GLU A 94 -13.34 -31.31 -25.54
N ILE A 95 -12.94 -30.06 -25.76
CA ILE A 95 -13.81 -28.89 -25.53
C ILE A 95 -15.03 -28.96 -26.46
N LYS A 96 -14.87 -29.38 -27.72
CA LYS A 96 -15.99 -29.59 -28.66
C LYS A 96 -16.91 -30.73 -28.24
N LEU A 97 -16.34 -31.80 -27.68
CA LEU A 97 -17.07 -32.98 -27.25
C LEU A 97 -17.92 -32.70 -26.02
N TYR A 98 -17.30 -32.16 -24.96
CA TYR A 98 -17.94 -31.96 -23.66
C TYR A 98 -18.73 -30.65 -23.56
N LYS A 99 -18.49 -29.70 -24.47
CA LYS A 99 -19.21 -28.41 -24.58
C LYS A 99 -19.35 -27.69 -23.22
N PRO A 100 -18.25 -27.47 -22.48
CA PRO A 100 -18.34 -26.74 -21.21
C PRO A 100 -18.81 -25.31 -21.48
N LYS A 101 -19.64 -24.78 -20.57
CA LYS A 101 -20.10 -23.38 -20.63
C LYS A 101 -18.97 -22.39 -20.33
N VAL A 102 -18.00 -22.80 -19.51
CA VAL A 102 -16.79 -22.03 -19.22
C VAL A 102 -15.58 -22.94 -19.04
N VAL A 103 -14.46 -22.53 -19.65
CA VAL A 103 -13.15 -23.17 -19.48
C VAL A 103 -12.29 -22.29 -18.56
N ILE A 104 -11.76 -22.86 -17.48
CA ILE A 104 -10.92 -22.16 -16.52
C ILE A 104 -9.46 -22.47 -16.81
N ALA A 105 -8.71 -21.45 -17.23
CA ALA A 105 -7.30 -21.58 -17.53
C ALA A 105 -6.45 -21.35 -16.28
N LEU A 106 -5.83 -22.40 -15.75
CA LEU A 106 -5.00 -22.35 -14.54
C LEU A 106 -3.54 -22.05 -14.92
N GLY A 107 -3.14 -20.79 -14.79
CA GLY A 107 -1.77 -20.34 -15.06
C GLY A 107 -1.48 -19.95 -16.52
N ALA A 108 -0.24 -19.51 -16.76
CA ALA A 108 0.18 -18.88 -18.01
C ALA A 108 0.12 -19.83 -19.22
N THR A 109 0.54 -21.09 -19.07
CA THR A 109 0.53 -22.07 -20.16
C THR A 109 -0.89 -22.42 -20.63
N ALA A 110 -1.82 -22.62 -19.69
CA ALA A 110 -3.22 -22.86 -20.00
C ALA A 110 -3.86 -21.64 -20.67
N LEU A 111 -3.59 -20.43 -20.16
CA LEU A 111 -4.04 -19.19 -20.78
C LEU A 111 -3.54 -19.09 -22.22
N TRP A 112 -2.25 -19.33 -22.44
CA TRP A 112 -1.64 -19.25 -23.77
C TRP A 112 -2.22 -20.27 -24.75
N ALA A 113 -2.39 -21.53 -24.32
CA ALA A 113 -2.96 -22.56 -25.18
C ALA A 113 -4.40 -22.26 -25.58
N LEU A 114 -5.19 -21.64 -24.69
CA LEU A 114 -6.62 -21.39 -24.88
C LEU A 114 -6.95 -20.05 -25.55
N THR A 115 -6.08 -19.04 -25.45
CA THR A 115 -6.36 -17.67 -25.92
C THR A 115 -5.19 -17.00 -26.66
N GLY A 116 -3.99 -17.57 -26.61
CA GLY A 116 -2.76 -16.95 -27.11
C GLY A 116 -2.09 -15.95 -26.16
N GLN A 117 -2.75 -15.56 -25.07
CA GLN A 117 -2.21 -14.60 -24.09
C GLN A 117 -1.25 -15.26 -23.10
N ARG A 118 -0.32 -14.52 -22.48
CA ARG A 118 0.75 -15.13 -21.66
C ARG A 118 0.84 -14.63 -20.22
N LYS A 119 0.56 -13.35 -19.97
CA LYS A 119 0.80 -12.75 -18.65
C LYS A 119 -0.43 -12.90 -17.77
N ILE A 120 -0.44 -13.93 -16.92
CA ILE A 120 -1.61 -14.25 -16.09
C ILE A 120 -2.08 -13.08 -15.20
N SER A 121 -1.16 -12.24 -14.72
CA SER A 121 -1.49 -11.07 -13.89
C SER A 121 -2.35 -10.02 -14.61
N GLU A 122 -2.26 -9.94 -15.94
CA GLU A 122 -3.01 -8.97 -16.75
C GLU A 122 -4.41 -9.47 -17.13
N TYR A 123 -4.59 -10.78 -17.24
CA TYR A 123 -5.80 -11.38 -17.80
C TYR A 123 -6.67 -12.08 -16.77
N ARG A 124 -6.16 -12.41 -15.57
CA ARG A 124 -6.93 -13.16 -14.56
C ARG A 124 -8.25 -12.48 -14.23
N GLY A 125 -9.31 -13.28 -14.08
CA GLY A 125 -10.68 -12.83 -13.77
C GLY A 125 -11.45 -12.18 -14.92
N TYR A 126 -10.81 -11.84 -16.04
CA TYR A 126 -11.51 -11.39 -17.24
C TYR A 126 -12.11 -12.57 -18.01
N ILE A 127 -13.19 -12.31 -18.76
CA ILE A 127 -13.79 -13.31 -19.65
C ILE A 127 -13.21 -13.11 -21.04
N LEU A 128 -12.58 -14.15 -21.57
CA LEU A 128 -11.92 -14.13 -22.87
C LEU A 128 -12.58 -15.12 -23.83
N PRO A 129 -12.61 -14.83 -25.14
CA PRO A 129 -12.98 -15.82 -26.13
C PRO A 129 -11.90 -16.91 -26.24
N CYS A 130 -12.31 -18.17 -26.39
CA CYS A 130 -11.40 -19.27 -26.69
C CYS A 130 -10.92 -19.20 -28.15
N SER A 131 -9.60 -19.25 -28.36
CA SER A 131 -9.01 -19.30 -29.70
C SER A 131 -9.08 -20.69 -30.34
N LEU A 132 -9.23 -21.76 -29.53
CA LEU A 132 -9.32 -23.14 -30.03
C LEU A 132 -10.72 -23.49 -30.54
N VAL A 133 -11.76 -23.01 -29.86
CA VAL A 133 -13.17 -23.31 -30.15
C VAL A 133 -13.99 -22.01 -30.06
N PRO A 134 -14.43 -21.45 -31.21
CA PRO A 134 -15.27 -20.26 -31.23
C PRO A 134 -16.55 -20.42 -30.38
N GLY A 135 -16.93 -19.36 -29.67
CA GLY A 135 -18.12 -19.33 -28.81
C GLY A 135 -17.92 -19.87 -27.39
N VAL A 136 -16.75 -20.42 -27.06
CA VAL A 136 -16.45 -20.90 -25.70
C VAL A 136 -15.78 -19.79 -24.86
N LYS A 137 -16.25 -19.60 -23.62
CA LYS A 137 -15.67 -18.68 -22.63
C LYS A 137 -14.43 -19.28 -21.99
N VAL A 138 -13.39 -18.45 -21.84
CA VAL A 138 -12.21 -18.75 -21.03
C VAL A 138 -12.10 -17.75 -19.89
N LEU A 139 -12.06 -18.24 -18.65
CA LEU A 139 -11.70 -17.44 -17.48
C LEU A 139 -10.33 -17.89 -16.97
N PRO A 140 -9.28 -17.06 -17.12
CA PRO A 140 -7.98 -17.40 -16.57
C PRO A 140 -7.87 -17.03 -15.10
N THR A 141 -7.10 -17.81 -14.34
CA THR A 141 -6.74 -17.50 -12.95
C THR A 141 -5.39 -18.15 -12.58
N TYR A 142 -4.88 -17.85 -11.39
CA TYR A 142 -3.60 -18.38 -10.93
C TYR A 142 -3.63 -19.91 -10.78
N HIS A 143 -2.54 -20.55 -11.17
CA HIS A 143 -2.37 -21.98 -10.97
C HIS A 143 -2.30 -22.30 -9.46
N PRO A 144 -2.89 -23.41 -8.97
CA PRO A 144 -2.84 -23.77 -7.54
C PRO A 144 -1.43 -23.84 -6.95
N GLN A 145 -0.44 -24.25 -7.75
CA GLN A 145 0.97 -24.24 -7.34
C GLN A 145 1.52 -22.82 -7.08
N ALA A 146 1.06 -21.82 -7.84
CA ALA A 146 1.44 -20.42 -7.60
C ALA A 146 0.82 -19.92 -6.28
N VAL A 147 -0.43 -20.28 -5.99
CA VAL A 147 -1.10 -19.99 -4.71
C VAL A 147 -0.38 -20.66 -3.52
N ASN A 148 0.17 -21.87 -3.73
CA ASN A 148 0.98 -22.55 -2.73
C ASN A 148 2.29 -21.81 -2.41
N HIS A 149 2.92 -21.20 -3.40
CA HIS A 149 4.10 -20.37 -3.20
C HIS A 149 3.75 -18.98 -2.62
N GLU A 150 2.68 -18.37 -3.11
CA GLU A 150 2.27 -17.00 -2.78
C GLU A 150 0.79 -16.96 -2.36
N TRP A 151 0.55 -17.07 -1.06
CA TRP A 151 -0.82 -17.15 -0.52
C TRP A 151 -1.67 -15.92 -0.80
N LYS A 152 -1.07 -14.74 -1.02
CA LYS A 152 -1.80 -13.52 -1.42
C LYS A 152 -2.66 -13.72 -2.68
N LEU A 153 -2.36 -14.71 -3.51
CA LEU A 153 -3.13 -15.07 -4.71
C LEU A 153 -4.40 -15.87 -4.40
N PHE A 154 -4.54 -16.42 -3.19
CA PHE A 154 -5.65 -17.29 -2.82
C PHE A 154 -7.01 -16.61 -2.97
N VAL A 155 -7.20 -15.43 -2.37
CA VAL A 155 -8.49 -14.72 -2.42
C VAL A 155 -8.82 -14.22 -3.82
N PRO A 156 -7.90 -13.58 -4.58
CA PRO A 156 -8.11 -13.29 -5.99
C PRO A 156 -8.59 -14.51 -6.79
N THR A 157 -7.95 -15.67 -6.62
CA THR A 157 -8.39 -16.90 -7.30
C THR A 157 -9.78 -17.36 -6.86
N VAL A 158 -10.14 -17.26 -5.58
CA VAL A 158 -11.50 -17.58 -5.13
C VAL A 158 -12.54 -16.65 -5.77
N LEU A 159 -12.25 -15.35 -5.89
CA LEU A 159 -13.15 -14.39 -6.55
C LEU A 159 -13.32 -14.70 -8.04
N ASP A 160 -12.22 -15.02 -8.73
CA ASP A 160 -12.21 -15.47 -10.12
C ASP A 160 -13.09 -16.71 -10.32
N LEU A 161 -12.97 -17.70 -9.42
CA LEU A 161 -13.76 -18.93 -9.48
C LEU A 161 -15.24 -18.68 -9.20
N ARG A 162 -15.60 -17.78 -8.28
CA ARG A 162 -17.01 -17.38 -8.06
C ARG A 162 -17.60 -16.73 -9.30
N LYS A 163 -16.82 -15.90 -10.00
CA LYS A 163 -17.21 -15.35 -11.29
C LYS A 163 -17.38 -16.45 -12.33
N ALA A 164 -16.46 -17.42 -12.41
CA ALA A 164 -16.59 -18.57 -13.30
C ALA A 164 -17.87 -19.39 -13.01
N LEU A 165 -18.22 -19.59 -11.72
CA LEU A 165 -19.45 -20.27 -11.33
C LEU A 165 -20.69 -19.52 -11.84
N ARG A 166 -20.76 -18.19 -11.70
CA ARG A 166 -21.83 -17.38 -12.30
C ARG A 166 -21.91 -17.58 -13.81
N HIS A 167 -20.76 -17.50 -14.49
CA HIS A 167 -20.66 -17.66 -15.94
C HIS A 167 -20.94 -19.07 -16.45
N SER A 168 -20.88 -20.08 -15.58
CA SER A 168 -21.25 -21.46 -15.91
C SER A 168 -22.77 -21.66 -16.04
N THR A 169 -23.59 -20.64 -15.78
CA THR A 169 -25.05 -20.76 -15.87
C THR A 169 -25.59 -20.50 -17.29
N PHE A 170 -24.89 -19.70 -18.10
CA PHE A 170 -25.27 -19.30 -19.46
C PHE A 170 -24.13 -19.51 -20.47
N LEU A 171 -24.41 -19.46 -21.78
CA LEU A 171 -23.42 -19.78 -22.83
C LEU A 171 -22.73 -18.53 -23.38
N GLU A 172 -23.46 -17.43 -23.45
CA GLU A 172 -23.06 -16.18 -24.08
C GLU A 172 -21.78 -15.64 -23.43
N ILE A 173 -20.89 -15.13 -24.28
CA ILE A 173 -19.80 -14.24 -23.88
C ILE A 173 -20.43 -12.87 -23.75
N PRO A 174 -20.45 -12.21 -22.58
CA PRO A 174 -20.98 -10.86 -22.49
C PRO A 174 -20.20 -9.95 -23.43
N GLU A 175 -20.89 -9.39 -24.42
CA GLU A 175 -20.33 -8.33 -25.24
C GLU A 175 -20.36 -7.03 -24.43
N SER A 176 -19.27 -6.27 -24.49
CA SER A 176 -19.28 -4.94 -23.89
C SER A 176 -20.27 -4.07 -24.64
N GLN A 177 -21.22 -3.49 -23.92
CA GLN A 177 -22.14 -2.50 -24.45
C GLN A 177 -21.54 -1.09 -24.46
N GLN A 178 -20.23 -0.97 -24.19
CA GLN A 178 -19.55 0.31 -24.08
C GLN A 178 -19.40 1.00 -25.42
N ILE A 179 -19.90 2.23 -25.49
CA ILE A 179 -19.65 3.18 -26.56
C ILE A 179 -18.56 4.13 -26.07
N LEU A 180 -17.34 3.95 -26.58
CA LEU A 180 -16.18 4.77 -26.24
C LEU A 180 -15.88 5.72 -27.40
N VAL A 181 -15.85 7.02 -27.11
CA VAL A 181 -15.59 8.10 -28.07
C VAL A 181 -14.29 8.80 -27.67
N PRO A 182 -13.13 8.25 -28.04
CA PRO A 182 -11.84 8.85 -27.70
C PRO A 182 -11.57 10.09 -28.57
N ASN A 183 -10.90 11.09 -28.00
CA ASN A 183 -10.47 12.31 -28.70
C ASN A 183 -11.60 12.95 -29.54
N ALA A 184 -12.72 13.24 -28.89
CA ALA A 184 -13.83 13.96 -29.48
C ALA A 184 -13.43 15.39 -29.87
N ASP A 185 -14.11 15.95 -30.86
CA ASP A 185 -13.98 17.38 -31.14
C ASP A 185 -14.56 18.20 -29.98
N VAL A 186 -14.00 19.39 -29.76
CA VAL A 186 -14.37 20.24 -28.62
C VAL A 186 -15.85 20.61 -28.58
N ARG A 187 -16.49 20.81 -29.74
CA ARG A 187 -17.91 21.16 -29.80
C ARG A 187 -18.77 19.99 -29.34
N ARG A 188 -18.47 18.77 -29.81
CA ARG A 188 -19.14 17.55 -29.37
C ARG A 188 -18.92 17.27 -27.90
N PHE A 189 -17.69 17.48 -27.39
CA PHE A 189 -17.38 17.28 -25.98
C PHE A 189 -18.13 18.28 -25.08
N VAL A 190 -18.15 19.56 -25.45
CA VAL A 190 -18.92 20.60 -24.74
C VAL A 190 -20.42 20.31 -24.82
N ALA A 191 -20.94 19.92 -25.98
CA ALA A 191 -22.35 19.54 -26.13
C ALA A 191 -22.72 18.36 -25.22
N TYR A 192 -21.86 17.36 -25.12
CA TYR A 192 -22.04 16.24 -24.20
C TYR A 192 -22.06 16.69 -22.72
N MET A 193 -21.19 17.63 -22.33
CA MET A 193 -21.23 18.19 -20.97
C MET A 193 -22.52 18.98 -20.70
N GLU A 194 -22.98 19.80 -21.64
CA GLU A 194 -24.24 20.54 -21.52
C GLU A 194 -25.45 19.59 -21.49
N GLU A 195 -25.42 18.50 -22.26
CA GLU A 195 -26.43 17.43 -22.18
C GLU A 195 -26.44 16.80 -20.79
N CYS A 196 -25.27 16.46 -20.24
CA CYS A 196 -25.18 15.97 -18.87
C CYS A 196 -25.77 16.97 -17.86
N ILE A 197 -25.51 18.27 -17.99
CA ILE A 197 -26.09 19.32 -17.14
C ILE A 197 -27.63 19.35 -17.29
N ALA A 198 -28.13 19.25 -18.52
CA ALA A 198 -29.56 19.32 -18.84
C ALA A 198 -30.38 18.10 -18.38
N HIS A 199 -29.72 16.99 -18.03
CA HIS A 199 -30.33 15.74 -17.57
C HIS A 199 -30.03 15.46 -16.08
N PRO A 200 -30.86 15.98 -15.14
CA PRO A 200 -30.67 15.76 -13.69
C PRO A 200 -30.68 14.30 -13.26
N GLU A 201 -31.38 13.43 -14.00
CA GLU A 201 -31.45 11.99 -13.75
C GLU A 201 -30.12 11.27 -13.97
N TRP A 202 -29.20 11.86 -14.76
CA TRP A 202 -27.81 11.41 -14.84
C TRP A 202 -27.05 11.99 -13.65
N GLU A 203 -27.35 11.45 -12.47
CA GLU A 203 -26.89 12.00 -11.18
C GLU A 203 -25.37 11.91 -11.00
N TYR A 204 -24.77 10.84 -11.54
CA TYR A 204 -23.35 10.50 -11.35
C TYR A 204 -22.53 10.82 -12.59
N LEU A 205 -21.30 11.29 -12.36
CA LEU A 205 -20.32 11.54 -13.43
C LEU A 205 -18.95 11.05 -12.96
N SER A 206 -18.34 10.16 -13.73
CA SER A 206 -16.94 9.83 -13.55
C SER A 206 -16.05 10.77 -14.35
N VAL A 207 -14.95 11.18 -13.73
CA VAL A 207 -13.93 12.06 -14.30
C VAL A 207 -12.58 11.36 -14.18
N ASP A 208 -11.78 11.40 -15.24
CA ASP A 208 -10.41 10.88 -15.27
C ASP A 208 -9.52 11.86 -16.03
N VAL A 209 -8.35 12.21 -15.48
CA VAL A 209 -7.37 13.06 -16.18
C VAL A 209 -6.08 12.32 -16.47
N GLU A 210 -5.57 12.53 -17.68
CA GLU A 210 -4.22 12.12 -18.04
C GLU A 210 -3.29 13.32 -18.06
N THR A 211 -2.03 13.10 -17.69
CA THR A 211 -1.01 14.14 -17.62
C THR A 211 0.22 13.74 -18.43
N ILE A 212 0.88 14.70 -19.07
CA ILE A 212 2.11 14.46 -19.89
C ILE A 212 3.16 13.68 -19.08
N GLN A 213 3.33 14.07 -17.82
CA GLN A 213 4.09 13.38 -16.80
C GLN A 213 3.28 13.41 -15.50
N PRO A 214 3.43 12.41 -14.61
CA PRO A 214 2.68 12.37 -13.36
C PRO A 214 2.74 13.70 -12.61
N GLY A 215 1.60 14.32 -12.31
CA GLY A 215 1.52 15.56 -11.55
C GLY A 215 1.92 16.83 -12.31
N SER A 216 1.78 16.83 -13.64
CA SER A 216 2.06 18.00 -14.50
C SER A 216 0.80 18.52 -15.20
N HIS A 217 0.94 19.05 -16.42
CA HIS A 217 -0.18 19.58 -17.20
C HIS A 217 -1.11 18.46 -17.67
N ILE A 218 -2.41 18.76 -17.70
CA ILE A 218 -3.45 17.85 -18.17
C ILE A 218 -3.32 17.70 -19.69
N GLU A 219 -3.09 16.47 -20.14
CA GLU A 219 -3.00 16.10 -21.55
C GLU A 219 -4.37 15.70 -22.11
N GLU A 220 -5.15 14.94 -21.35
CA GLU A 220 -6.45 14.40 -21.78
C GLU A 220 -7.45 14.47 -20.62
N LEU A 221 -8.71 14.76 -20.93
CA LEU A 221 -9.83 14.75 -19.98
C LEU A 221 -10.89 13.74 -20.45
N GLY A 222 -11.27 12.84 -19.55
CA GLY A 222 -12.24 11.77 -19.79
C GLY A 222 -13.45 11.88 -18.89
N LEU A 223 -14.64 11.70 -19.47
CA LEU A 223 -15.92 11.81 -18.77
C LEU A 223 -16.84 10.63 -19.10
N SER A 224 -17.61 10.21 -18.10
CA SER A 224 -18.65 9.18 -18.25
C SER A 224 -19.82 9.44 -17.30
N HIS A 225 -21.04 9.58 -17.83
CA HIS A 225 -22.28 9.62 -17.04
C HIS A 225 -22.92 8.22 -16.89
N ASN A 226 -22.39 7.21 -17.60
CA ASN A 226 -22.95 5.87 -17.70
C ASN A 226 -21.82 4.85 -17.89
N PRO A 227 -21.79 3.72 -17.16
CA PRO A 227 -20.75 2.67 -17.32
C PRO A 227 -20.59 2.12 -18.76
N ASN A 228 -21.61 2.29 -19.60
CA ASN A 228 -21.64 1.89 -21.01
C ASN A 228 -21.30 3.04 -21.98
N PHE A 229 -20.86 4.20 -21.50
CA PHE A 229 -20.47 5.33 -22.34
C PHE A 229 -19.26 6.07 -21.77
N GLY A 230 -18.31 6.43 -22.63
CA GLY A 230 -17.17 7.28 -22.25
C GLY A 230 -16.77 8.18 -23.39
N MET A 231 -16.45 9.44 -23.09
CA MET A 231 -15.92 10.39 -24.08
C MET A 231 -14.69 11.08 -23.51
N SER A 232 -13.66 11.28 -24.33
CA SER A 232 -12.45 12.00 -23.95
C SER A 232 -12.08 13.07 -24.96
N ILE A 233 -11.24 14.01 -24.54
CA ILE A 233 -10.69 15.06 -25.39
C ILE A 233 -9.24 15.34 -25.02
N PHE A 234 -8.38 15.51 -26.03
CA PHE A 234 -7.02 16.00 -25.82
C PHE A 234 -7.03 17.51 -25.62
N LEU A 235 -6.38 17.95 -24.55
CA LEU A 235 -6.08 19.34 -24.24
C LEU A 235 -4.68 19.71 -24.72
N LEU A 236 -3.75 18.73 -24.71
CA LEU A 236 -2.40 18.86 -25.22
C LEU A 236 -2.06 17.77 -26.23
N LYS A 237 -1.22 18.10 -27.20
CA LYS A 237 -0.59 17.15 -28.11
C LYS A 237 0.92 17.21 -27.91
N GLY A 238 1.45 16.31 -27.08
CA GLY A 238 2.80 16.44 -26.56
C GLY A 238 2.87 17.62 -25.59
N ARG A 239 3.60 18.68 -25.94
CA ARG A 239 3.69 19.92 -25.12
C ARG A 239 2.94 21.12 -25.70
N ALA A 240 2.25 20.93 -26.83
CA ALA A 240 1.53 22.00 -27.51
C ALA A 240 0.03 21.95 -27.18
N PRO A 241 -0.64 23.11 -27.05
CA PRO A 241 -2.10 23.16 -26.97
C PRO A 241 -2.77 22.43 -28.14
N ALA A 242 -3.75 21.59 -27.84
CA ALA A 242 -4.55 20.88 -28.84
C ALA A 242 -5.75 21.71 -29.33
N LEU A 243 -6.15 22.74 -28.56
CA LEU A 243 -7.34 23.53 -28.78
C LEU A 243 -7.02 25.03 -28.91
N PRO A 244 -7.83 25.81 -29.64
CA PRO A 244 -7.81 27.27 -29.54
C PRO A 244 -8.20 27.74 -28.13
N GLU A 245 -7.58 28.82 -27.65
CA GLU A 245 -7.79 29.37 -26.29
C GLU A 245 -9.27 29.58 -25.94
N LYS A 246 -10.07 30.10 -26.87
CA LYS A 246 -11.51 30.33 -26.65
C LYS A 246 -12.29 29.03 -26.44
N ASP A 247 -11.92 27.98 -27.16
CA ASP A 247 -12.59 26.68 -27.09
C ASP A 247 -12.20 25.96 -25.80
N GLU A 248 -10.93 26.05 -25.39
CA GLU A 248 -10.47 25.52 -24.11
C GLU A 248 -11.11 26.26 -22.91
N LEU A 249 -11.22 27.59 -22.98
CA LEU A 249 -11.91 28.37 -21.96
C LEU A 249 -13.38 27.96 -21.81
N LEU A 250 -14.09 27.80 -22.94
CA LEU A 250 -15.48 27.34 -22.94
C LEU A 250 -15.60 25.93 -22.35
N LEU A 251 -14.67 25.03 -22.68
CA LEU A 251 -14.61 23.68 -22.12
C LEU A 251 -14.49 23.72 -20.60
N TRP A 252 -13.53 24.48 -20.05
CA TRP A 252 -13.33 24.53 -18.60
C TRP A 252 -14.47 25.22 -17.84
N GLN A 253 -15.08 26.26 -18.43
CA GLN A 253 -16.28 26.90 -17.86
C GLN A 253 -17.46 25.92 -17.81
N THR A 254 -17.66 25.14 -18.87
CA THR A 254 -18.72 24.13 -18.95
C THR A 254 -18.44 22.99 -17.98
N PHE A 255 -17.19 22.51 -17.92
CA PHE A 255 -16.76 21.49 -16.97
C PHE A 255 -17.01 21.92 -15.52
N THR A 256 -16.70 23.17 -15.17
CA THR A 256 -16.94 23.72 -13.82
C THR A 256 -18.44 23.68 -13.45
N ARG A 257 -19.32 24.09 -14.38
CA ARG A 257 -20.78 23.99 -14.21
C ARG A 257 -21.24 22.55 -14.07
N LEU A 258 -20.68 21.65 -14.87
CA LEU A 258 -21.01 20.23 -14.87
C LEU A 258 -20.66 19.59 -13.52
N ILE A 259 -19.42 19.74 -13.05
CA ILE A 259 -19.02 19.10 -11.78
C ILE A 259 -19.79 19.63 -10.58
N ALA A 260 -20.19 20.90 -10.59
CA ALA A 260 -20.97 21.51 -9.51
C ALA A 260 -22.39 20.91 -9.36
N CYS A 261 -22.94 20.29 -10.41
CA CYS A 261 -24.31 19.74 -10.40
C CYS A 261 -24.37 18.21 -10.39
N LYS A 262 -23.22 17.51 -10.37
CA LYS A 262 -23.14 16.04 -10.43
C LYS A 262 -22.42 15.45 -9.23
N LYS A 263 -22.74 14.21 -8.90
CA LYS A 263 -21.99 13.39 -7.94
C LYS A 263 -20.76 12.80 -8.62
N ILE A 264 -19.58 13.27 -8.24
CA ILE A 264 -18.35 12.92 -8.94
C ILE A 264 -17.79 11.59 -8.45
N VAL A 265 -17.40 10.74 -9.42
CA VAL A 265 -16.64 9.51 -9.23
C VAL A 265 -15.24 9.69 -9.80
N MET A 266 -14.24 9.29 -9.04
CA MET A 266 -12.85 9.25 -9.49
C MET A 266 -12.18 7.99 -8.93
N GLN A 267 -11.05 7.60 -9.52
CA GLN A 267 -10.13 6.64 -8.91
C GLN A 267 -8.92 7.43 -8.44
N ASN A 268 -8.55 7.35 -7.16
CA ASN A 268 -7.44 8.12 -6.60
C ASN A 268 -7.67 9.64 -6.73
N ALA A 269 -8.86 10.09 -6.32
CA ALA A 269 -9.38 11.44 -6.54
C ALA A 269 -8.45 12.56 -6.04
N ALA A 270 -7.67 12.31 -4.98
CA ALA A 270 -6.70 13.28 -4.47
C ALA A 270 -5.62 13.66 -5.51
N TYR A 271 -5.33 12.79 -6.48
CA TYR A 271 -4.47 13.10 -7.61
C TYR A 271 -5.18 14.03 -8.60
N ASP A 272 -6.31 13.59 -9.15
CA ASP A 272 -7.02 14.32 -10.21
C ASP A 272 -7.47 15.71 -9.75
N ILE A 273 -8.06 15.80 -8.54
CA ILE A 273 -8.50 17.07 -7.97
C ILE A 273 -7.31 18.00 -7.73
N GLY A 274 -6.19 17.47 -7.25
CA GLY A 274 -4.97 18.26 -7.03
C GLY A 274 -4.40 18.80 -8.33
N VAL A 275 -4.35 17.99 -9.39
CA VAL A 275 -3.88 18.38 -10.73
C VAL A 275 -4.82 19.41 -11.37
N ILE A 276 -6.15 19.19 -11.31
CA ILE A 276 -7.15 20.12 -11.84
C ILE A 276 -7.06 21.46 -11.10
N TRP A 277 -6.97 21.46 -9.77
CA TRP A 277 -6.84 22.68 -8.99
C TRP A 277 -5.55 23.43 -9.32
N TYR A 278 -4.42 22.73 -9.42
CA TYR A 278 -3.13 23.35 -9.67
C TYR A 278 -3.02 23.97 -11.07
N ASN A 279 -3.58 23.30 -12.09
CA ASN A 279 -3.50 23.77 -13.48
C ASN A 279 -4.63 24.73 -13.86
N GLN A 280 -5.84 24.53 -13.34
CA GLN A 280 -7.05 25.21 -13.81
C GLN A 280 -7.78 26.01 -12.73
N HIS A 281 -7.35 25.92 -11.46
CA HIS A 281 -8.01 26.56 -10.32
C HIS A 281 -9.48 26.18 -10.14
N ILE A 282 -9.84 24.96 -10.57
CA ILE A 282 -11.17 24.37 -10.40
C ILE A 282 -11.09 23.34 -9.28
N PHE A 283 -11.95 23.47 -8.26
CA PHE A 283 -12.03 22.52 -7.16
C PHE A 283 -13.29 21.65 -7.29
N VAL A 284 -13.15 20.36 -7.00
CA VAL A 284 -14.26 19.39 -7.07
C VAL A 284 -14.86 19.20 -5.68
N GLU A 285 -15.94 19.91 -5.39
CA GLU A 285 -16.61 19.88 -4.07
C GLU A 285 -17.58 18.70 -3.92
N THR A 286 -18.10 18.17 -5.03
CA THR A 286 -19.20 17.20 -5.09
C THR A 286 -18.71 15.75 -5.24
N LEU A 287 -17.50 15.45 -4.78
CA LEU A 287 -16.93 14.10 -4.82
C LEU A 287 -17.79 13.13 -4.01
N TRP A 288 -18.44 12.20 -4.71
CA TRP A 288 -19.28 11.17 -4.10
C TRP A 288 -18.47 9.91 -3.76
N MET A 289 -17.56 9.49 -4.66
CA MET A 289 -16.77 8.28 -4.42
C MET A 289 -15.37 8.35 -5.06
N ASP A 290 -14.37 8.07 -4.22
CA ASP A 290 -13.08 7.57 -4.68
C ASP A 290 -13.11 6.03 -4.65
N THR A 291 -13.05 5.43 -5.83
CA THR A 291 -13.08 3.96 -6.00
C THR A 291 -11.88 3.26 -5.35
N LEU A 292 -10.73 3.93 -5.21
CA LEU A 292 -9.56 3.42 -4.51
C LEU A 292 -9.81 3.31 -3.00
N ILE A 293 -10.46 4.32 -2.40
CA ILE A 293 -10.86 4.32 -0.98
C ILE A 293 -11.96 3.29 -0.74
N ALA A 294 -12.99 3.27 -1.60
CA ALA A 294 -14.08 2.30 -1.47
C ALA A 294 -13.56 0.85 -1.54
N ALA A 295 -12.65 0.54 -2.47
CA ALA A 295 -12.00 -0.76 -2.55
C ALA A 295 -11.08 -1.04 -1.34
N HIS A 296 -10.38 -0.04 -0.81
CA HIS A 296 -9.58 -0.19 0.40
C HIS A 296 -10.42 -0.63 1.60
N VAL A 297 -11.58 0.00 1.78
CA VAL A 297 -12.47 -0.29 2.91
C VAL A 297 -13.14 -1.66 2.73
N CYS A 298 -13.62 -1.98 1.52
CA CYS A 298 -14.23 -3.28 1.22
C CYS A 298 -13.22 -4.45 1.35
N TRP A 299 -12.03 -4.27 0.78
CA TRP A 299 -11.05 -5.35 0.61
C TRP A 299 -9.62 -4.87 0.93
N PRO A 300 -9.30 -4.60 2.22
CA PRO A 300 -8.08 -3.88 2.60
C PRO A 300 -6.76 -4.57 2.22
N GLU A 301 -6.77 -5.89 2.05
CA GLU A 301 -5.59 -6.69 1.67
C GLU A 301 -5.53 -7.06 0.18
N LEU A 302 -6.53 -6.68 -0.62
CA LEU A 302 -6.52 -6.90 -2.08
C LEU A 302 -5.88 -5.73 -2.83
N PRO A 303 -5.39 -5.95 -4.07
CA PRO A 303 -5.07 -4.86 -4.99
C PRO A 303 -6.28 -3.95 -5.24
N ARG A 304 -6.01 -2.68 -5.58
CA ARG A 304 -7.01 -1.61 -5.66
C ARG A 304 -6.88 -0.79 -6.94
N ASP A 305 -6.05 -1.24 -7.87
CA ASP A 305 -5.94 -0.63 -9.19
C ASP A 305 -7.17 -0.96 -10.03
N LEU A 306 -7.53 -0.06 -10.94
CA LEU A 306 -8.70 -0.23 -11.80
C LEU A 306 -8.66 -1.52 -12.62
N GLY A 307 -7.47 -1.99 -13.03
CA GLY A 307 -7.33 -3.24 -13.79
C GLY A 307 -7.72 -4.46 -12.95
N PHE A 308 -7.29 -4.52 -11.70
CA PHE A 308 -7.74 -5.54 -10.77
C PHE A 308 -9.23 -5.37 -10.43
N LEU A 309 -9.69 -4.17 -10.11
CA LEU A 309 -11.10 -3.95 -9.75
C LEU A 309 -12.05 -4.29 -10.92
N GLY A 310 -11.73 -3.89 -12.14
CA GLY A 310 -12.52 -4.21 -13.33
C GLY A 310 -12.66 -5.72 -13.53
N SER A 311 -11.59 -6.47 -13.33
CA SER A 311 -11.63 -7.93 -13.49
C SER A 311 -12.54 -8.66 -12.49
N ILE A 312 -12.74 -8.12 -11.28
CA ILE A 312 -13.61 -8.73 -10.25
C ILE A 312 -15.03 -8.14 -10.26
N CYS A 313 -15.18 -6.87 -10.59
CA CYS A 313 -16.46 -6.15 -10.52
C CYS A 313 -17.24 -6.21 -11.84
N LEU A 314 -16.56 -6.23 -12.99
CA LEU A 314 -17.16 -6.01 -14.30
C LEU A 314 -16.99 -7.22 -15.24
N ASP A 315 -17.91 -7.38 -16.19
CA ASP A 315 -17.84 -8.38 -17.27
C ASP A 315 -17.40 -7.72 -18.59
N ILE A 316 -16.19 -7.17 -18.59
CA ILE A 316 -15.57 -6.47 -19.73
C ILE A 316 -14.27 -7.16 -20.16
N ALA A 317 -13.71 -6.73 -21.29
CA ALA A 317 -12.36 -7.12 -21.71
C ALA A 317 -11.28 -6.35 -20.92
N PRO A 318 -10.06 -6.90 -20.76
CA PRO A 318 -8.97 -6.17 -20.12
C PRO A 318 -8.53 -4.98 -20.99
N TRP A 319 -8.44 -3.78 -20.39
CA TRP A 319 -8.02 -2.56 -21.08
C TRP A 319 -6.70 -1.98 -20.55
N LYS A 320 -6.33 -2.30 -19.30
CA LYS A 320 -5.05 -1.90 -18.67
C LYS A 320 -3.82 -2.74 -19.10
N SER A 321 -4.02 -3.80 -19.89
CA SER A 321 -2.98 -4.80 -20.20
C SER A 321 -2.10 -4.51 -21.44
N LYS A 322 -2.20 -3.33 -22.06
CA LYS A 322 -1.46 -3.00 -23.29
C LYS A 322 -0.20 -2.18 -22.99
N ALA A 323 0.92 -2.54 -23.63
CA ALA A 323 2.20 -1.84 -23.54
C ALA A 323 2.21 -0.43 -24.19
N ALA A 324 1.08 0.02 -24.71
CA ALA A 324 0.84 1.40 -25.16
C ALA A 324 -0.60 1.78 -24.76
N ARG A 325 -0.77 2.99 -24.21
CA ARG A 325 -2.10 3.59 -23.99
C ARG A 325 -2.81 3.67 -25.33
N THR A 326 -3.93 2.98 -25.47
CA THR A 326 -4.80 3.11 -26.65
C THR A 326 -5.49 4.47 -26.62
N ALA A 327 -5.97 4.96 -27.76
CA ALA A 327 -6.79 6.18 -27.79
C ALA A 327 -8.00 6.08 -26.83
N GLU A 328 -8.54 4.88 -26.61
CA GLU A 328 -9.67 4.61 -25.72
C GLU A 328 -9.29 4.46 -24.23
N TYR A 329 -8.03 4.66 -23.86
CA TYR A 329 -7.57 4.36 -22.49
C TYR A 329 -8.30 5.21 -21.43
N ASN A 330 -8.29 6.54 -21.60
CA ASN A 330 -8.91 7.48 -20.68
C ASN A 330 -10.45 7.37 -20.68
N THR A 331 -11.08 7.15 -21.85
CA THR A 331 -12.54 6.87 -21.90
C THR A 331 -12.93 5.58 -21.19
N SER A 332 -12.10 4.53 -21.33
CA SER A 332 -12.31 3.26 -20.63
C SER A 332 -12.16 3.44 -19.12
N ASP A 333 -11.17 4.22 -18.66
CA ASP A 333 -10.97 4.50 -17.25
C ASP A 333 -12.19 5.20 -16.63
N ALA A 334 -12.68 6.27 -17.26
CA ALA A 334 -13.87 6.97 -16.80
C ALA A 334 -15.12 6.06 -16.75
N ALA A 335 -15.40 5.31 -17.82
CA ALA A 335 -16.58 4.44 -17.85
C ALA A 335 -16.50 3.28 -16.84
N ASN A 336 -15.32 2.65 -16.74
CA ASN A 336 -15.13 1.51 -15.86
C ASN A 336 -15.07 1.91 -14.39
N ALA A 337 -14.49 3.07 -14.06
CA ALA A 337 -14.51 3.61 -12.69
C ALA A 337 -15.96 3.81 -12.20
N LEU A 338 -16.85 4.34 -13.05
CA LEU A 338 -18.27 4.49 -12.70
C LEU A 338 -18.95 3.14 -12.44
N GLY A 339 -18.73 2.15 -13.32
CA GLY A 339 -19.28 0.80 -13.12
C GLY A 339 -18.76 0.13 -11.84
N ILE A 340 -17.46 0.29 -11.55
CA ILE A 340 -16.83 -0.21 -10.33
C ILE A 340 -17.42 0.47 -9.09
N ALA A 341 -17.64 1.79 -9.13
CA ALA A 341 -18.21 2.56 -8.02
C ALA A 341 -19.59 2.02 -7.61
N PHE A 342 -20.47 1.71 -8.55
CA PHE A 342 -21.79 1.13 -8.25
C PHE A 342 -21.73 -0.27 -7.62
N ILE A 343 -20.71 -1.07 -7.95
CA ILE A 343 -20.51 -2.37 -7.30
C ILE A 343 -19.94 -2.19 -5.90
N LEU A 344 -18.97 -1.29 -5.73
CA LEU A 344 -18.38 -0.99 -4.42
C LEU A 344 -19.39 -0.39 -3.45
N ASP A 345 -20.28 0.49 -3.90
CA ASP A 345 -21.35 1.07 -3.08
C ASP A 345 -22.28 0.00 -2.46
N LYS A 346 -22.59 -1.04 -3.25
CA LYS A 346 -23.36 -2.20 -2.78
C LYS A 346 -22.57 -3.02 -1.74
N GLU A 347 -21.28 -3.22 -1.96
CA GLU A 347 -20.43 -3.95 -1.01
C GLU A 347 -20.22 -3.18 0.30
N LEU A 348 -20.07 -1.84 0.26
CA LEU A 348 -20.01 -0.99 1.46
C LEU A 348 -21.26 -1.15 2.34
N THR A 349 -22.44 -1.21 1.71
CA THR A 349 -23.72 -1.40 2.40
C THR A 349 -23.84 -2.80 2.98
N LYS A 350 -23.53 -3.82 2.18
CA LYS A 350 -23.60 -5.24 2.56
C LYS A 350 -22.69 -5.58 3.74
N GLU A 351 -21.47 -5.06 3.74
CA GLU A 351 -20.47 -5.32 4.80
C GLU A 351 -20.64 -4.36 6.00
N LYS A 352 -21.55 -3.38 5.93
CA LYS A 352 -21.83 -2.38 6.98
C LYS A 352 -20.58 -1.58 7.38
N ILE A 353 -19.86 -1.11 6.37
CA ILE A 353 -18.58 -0.37 6.51
C ILE A 353 -18.63 1.04 5.93
N ARG A 354 -19.84 1.53 5.59
CA ARG A 354 -20.07 2.86 5.01
C ARG A 354 -19.50 3.99 5.86
N HIS A 355 -19.63 3.92 7.19
CA HIS A 355 -19.08 4.92 8.11
C HIS A 355 -17.57 5.06 8.02
N THR A 356 -16.84 3.96 7.79
CA THR A 356 -15.38 3.99 7.62
C THR A 356 -15.02 4.62 6.28
N PHE A 357 -15.77 4.30 5.22
CA PHE A 357 -15.61 4.91 3.92
C PHE A 357 -15.88 6.42 3.95
N ASP A 358 -16.99 6.86 4.52
CA ASP A 358 -17.34 8.28 4.60
C ASP A 358 -16.29 9.05 5.43
N PHE A 359 -15.78 8.46 6.51
CA PHE A 359 -14.67 9.03 7.27
C PHE A 359 -13.41 9.21 6.41
N GLU A 360 -12.97 8.18 5.67
CA GLU A 360 -11.78 8.31 4.82
C GLU A 360 -11.98 9.27 3.64
N MET A 361 -13.17 9.31 3.04
CA MET A 361 -13.51 10.30 2.02
C MET A 361 -13.40 11.73 2.57
N SER A 362 -13.82 11.95 3.82
CA SER A 362 -13.73 13.26 4.49
C SER A 362 -12.29 13.74 4.71
N LEU A 363 -11.30 12.85 4.59
CA LEU A 363 -9.88 13.17 4.72
C LEU A 363 -9.25 13.69 3.41
N ILE A 364 -9.92 13.51 2.26
CA ILE A 364 -9.40 13.97 0.96
C ILE A 364 -9.15 15.48 0.94
N PRO A 365 -10.09 16.36 1.35
CA PRO A 365 -9.85 17.80 1.35
C PRO A 365 -8.68 18.22 2.26
N VAL A 366 -8.53 17.54 3.40
CA VAL A 366 -7.43 17.76 4.35
C VAL A 366 -6.08 17.42 3.70
N ALA A 367 -6.00 16.22 3.10
CA ALA A 367 -4.81 15.78 2.38
C ALA A 367 -4.49 16.76 1.24
N LEU A 368 -5.46 17.09 0.39
CA LEU A 368 -5.29 18.06 -0.70
C LEU A 368 -4.76 19.41 -0.23
N MET A 369 -5.33 19.98 0.83
CA MET A 369 -4.87 21.24 1.41
C MET A 369 -3.39 21.15 1.79
N MET A 370 -2.99 20.11 2.53
CA MET A 370 -1.59 19.95 2.97
C MET A 370 -0.63 19.73 1.79
N GLN A 371 -1.04 18.95 0.79
CA GLN A 371 -0.23 18.71 -0.42
C GLN A 371 0.00 19.99 -1.23
N LEU A 372 -1.07 20.75 -1.47
CA LEU A 372 -1.07 21.98 -2.27
C LEU A 372 -0.37 23.13 -1.53
N GLN A 373 -0.52 23.20 -0.20
CA GLN A 373 0.19 24.16 0.64
C GLN A 373 1.70 23.89 0.64
N GLY A 374 2.11 22.62 0.80
CA GLY A 374 3.51 22.25 0.99
C GLY A 374 4.10 22.78 2.31
N ILE A 375 5.40 22.58 2.50
CA ILE A 375 6.13 22.96 3.72
C ILE A 375 7.20 23.99 3.37
N ALA A 376 7.24 25.10 4.12
CA ALA A 376 8.26 26.13 3.96
C ALA A 376 9.67 25.60 4.22
N VAL A 377 10.62 26.07 3.42
CA VAL A 377 12.06 25.77 3.55
C VAL A 377 12.84 27.07 3.68
N ASP A 378 13.76 27.11 4.63
CA ASP A 378 14.80 28.11 4.71
C ASP A 378 15.84 27.84 3.62
N LYS A 379 15.82 28.68 2.57
CA LYS A 379 16.69 28.54 1.40
C LYS A 379 18.16 28.71 1.75
N ASP A 380 18.49 29.63 2.65
CA ASP A 380 19.87 29.86 3.04
C ASP A 380 20.41 28.64 3.80
N LYS A 381 19.58 28.07 4.69
CA LYS A 381 19.93 26.83 5.39
C LYS A 381 20.02 25.63 4.45
N GLN A 382 19.16 25.56 3.42
CA GLN A 382 19.25 24.53 2.39
C GLN A 382 20.58 24.62 1.64
N GLN A 383 21.02 25.82 1.23
CA GLN A 383 22.29 26.01 0.52
C GLN A 383 23.52 25.72 1.40
N GLU A 384 23.48 26.10 2.68
CA GLU A 384 24.49 25.67 3.67
C GLU A 384 24.53 24.13 3.78
N LEU A 385 23.35 23.52 3.85
CA LEU A 385 23.03 22.10 3.67
C LEU A 385 23.86 21.44 2.56
N ILE A 386 23.60 21.92 1.35
CA ILE A 386 24.15 21.40 0.10
C ILE A 386 25.66 21.56 0.08
N LYS A 387 26.18 22.74 0.43
CA LYS A 387 27.63 23.01 0.46
C LYS A 387 28.36 22.06 1.39
N LEU A 388 27.91 21.97 2.65
CA LEU A 388 28.53 21.13 3.68
C LEU A 388 28.60 19.66 3.26
N TRP A 389 27.50 19.09 2.78
CA TRP A 389 27.45 17.67 2.43
C TRP A 389 28.11 17.37 1.09
N THR A 390 28.18 18.35 0.18
CA THR A 390 28.95 18.23 -1.07
C THR A 390 30.45 18.18 -0.77
N GLU A 391 30.95 19.08 0.09
CA GLU A 391 32.35 19.11 0.53
C GLU A 391 32.74 17.81 1.24
N LYS A 392 31.92 17.35 2.21
CA LYS A 392 32.15 16.05 2.90
C LYS A 392 32.14 14.87 1.95
N ARG A 393 31.19 14.81 1.01
CA ARG A 393 31.12 13.73 0.01
C ARG A 393 32.38 13.71 -0.86
N ALA A 394 32.87 14.88 -1.27
CA ALA A 394 34.11 15.00 -2.04
C ALA A 394 35.34 14.58 -1.21
N GLU A 395 35.43 15.01 0.06
CA GLU A 395 36.49 14.60 0.99
C GLU A 395 36.53 13.07 1.14
N PHE A 396 35.39 12.45 1.46
CA PHE A 396 35.30 10.99 1.56
C PHE A 396 35.65 10.28 0.26
N LYS A 397 35.28 10.85 -0.90
CA LYS A 397 35.64 10.31 -2.20
C LYS A 397 37.15 10.33 -2.43
N ILE A 398 37.81 11.45 -2.15
CA ILE A 398 39.27 11.60 -2.28
C ILE A 398 39.99 10.60 -1.37
N GLN A 399 39.56 10.49 -0.11
CA GLN A 399 40.12 9.52 0.83
C GLN A 399 39.93 8.08 0.32
N LEU A 400 38.74 7.73 -0.18
CA LEU A 400 38.47 6.41 -0.75
C LEU A 400 39.33 6.12 -1.97
N ASP A 401 39.43 7.05 -2.92
CA ASP A 401 40.23 6.87 -4.13
C ASP A 401 41.71 6.71 -3.82
N THR A 402 42.21 7.48 -2.84
CA THR A 402 43.60 7.39 -2.37
C THR A 402 43.89 6.02 -1.77
N VAL A 403 43.00 5.51 -0.90
CA VAL A 403 43.20 4.23 -0.22
C VAL A 403 42.98 3.04 -1.16
N LEU A 404 42.06 3.15 -2.13
CA LEU A 404 41.73 2.08 -3.06
C LEU A 404 42.63 2.06 -4.30
N GLY A 405 43.33 3.17 -4.61
CA GLY A 405 44.20 3.33 -5.77
C GLY A 405 43.47 3.28 -7.12
N LYS A 406 42.14 3.41 -7.12
CA LYS A 406 41.29 3.36 -8.31
C LYS A 406 39.99 4.11 -8.08
N GLU A 407 39.45 4.69 -9.15
CA GLU A 407 38.14 5.33 -9.10
C GLU A 407 37.02 4.29 -9.13
N ILE A 408 36.08 4.39 -8.17
CA ILE A 408 34.90 3.54 -8.10
C ILE A 408 33.64 4.40 -8.05
N ASN A 409 32.63 4.00 -8.80
CA ASN A 409 31.28 4.51 -8.65
C ASN A 409 30.55 3.73 -7.54
N PHE A 410 30.54 4.30 -6.34
CA PHE A 410 29.91 3.72 -5.15
C PHE A 410 28.37 3.61 -5.22
N ASN A 411 27.76 4.23 -6.23
CA ASN A 411 26.33 4.09 -6.53
C ASN A 411 26.03 2.89 -7.44
N SER A 412 27.04 2.30 -8.10
CA SER A 412 26.87 1.11 -8.94
C SER A 412 26.86 -0.17 -8.09
N PRO A 413 25.75 -0.93 -8.04
CA PRO A 413 25.69 -2.13 -7.22
C PRO A 413 26.72 -3.19 -7.62
N LYS A 414 27.02 -3.30 -8.92
CA LYS A 414 28.00 -4.25 -9.45
C LYS A 414 29.42 -3.90 -9.00
N GLN A 415 29.80 -2.63 -9.09
CA GLN A 415 31.13 -2.20 -8.65
C GLN A 415 31.27 -2.29 -7.13
N MET A 416 30.22 -1.97 -6.38
CA MET A 416 30.18 -2.14 -4.93
C MET A 416 30.28 -3.61 -4.50
N GLN A 417 29.63 -4.53 -5.21
CA GLN A 417 29.78 -5.97 -4.95
C GLN A 417 31.22 -6.43 -5.18
N GLN A 418 31.85 -6.00 -6.28
CA GLN A 418 33.25 -6.27 -6.56
C GLN A 418 34.14 -5.74 -5.43
N LEU A 419 33.98 -4.46 -5.06
CA LEU A 419 34.77 -3.81 -4.02
C LEU A 419 34.63 -4.51 -2.67
N LEU A 420 33.40 -4.67 -2.17
CA LEU A 420 33.16 -5.19 -0.83
C LEU A 420 33.58 -6.66 -0.72
N TYR A 421 33.27 -7.49 -1.71
CA TYR A 421 33.37 -8.94 -1.56
C TYR A 421 34.62 -9.56 -2.16
N LEU A 422 35.15 -8.98 -3.23
CA LEU A 422 36.33 -9.52 -3.90
C LEU A 422 37.58 -8.75 -3.52
N ASP A 423 37.53 -7.42 -3.56
CA ASP A 423 38.72 -6.59 -3.31
C ASP A 423 39.01 -6.48 -1.80
N LEU A 424 38.01 -6.10 -1.00
CA LEU A 424 38.10 -6.03 0.47
C LEU A 424 37.91 -7.39 1.16
N LYS A 425 37.52 -8.42 0.40
CA LYS A 425 37.29 -9.80 0.89
C LYS A 425 36.33 -9.87 2.08
N LEU A 426 35.35 -8.97 2.15
CA LEU A 426 34.36 -8.98 3.23
C LEU A 426 33.38 -10.15 3.05
N PRO A 427 32.74 -10.63 4.15
CA PRO A 427 31.80 -11.74 4.08
C PRO A 427 30.64 -11.48 3.10
N VAL A 428 30.48 -12.35 2.10
CA VAL A 428 29.47 -12.18 1.05
C VAL A 428 28.06 -12.23 1.62
N GLN A 429 27.26 -11.21 1.30
CA GLN A 429 25.85 -11.15 1.66
C GLN A 429 24.98 -11.54 0.48
N TYR A 430 23.97 -12.37 0.74
CA TYR A 430 23.06 -12.90 -0.28
C TYR A 430 21.63 -12.47 0.00
N LYS A 431 20.86 -12.26 -1.08
CA LYS A 431 19.39 -12.18 -0.96
C LYS A 431 18.87 -13.47 -0.34
N ARG A 432 17.82 -13.36 0.47
CA ARG A 432 17.10 -14.52 0.98
C ARG A 432 16.52 -15.29 -0.21
N ARG A 433 16.86 -16.58 -0.32
CA ARG A 433 16.28 -17.47 -1.34
C ARG A 433 14.79 -17.67 -1.08
N LYS A 434 13.96 -17.56 -2.12
CA LYS A 434 12.55 -17.94 -2.11
C LYS A 434 12.37 -19.46 -2.24
N SER A 435 13.31 -20.14 -2.91
CA SER A 435 13.33 -21.61 -3.05
C SER A 435 14.75 -22.15 -2.96
N VAL A 436 14.90 -23.42 -2.56
CA VAL A 436 16.19 -24.12 -2.47
C VAL A 436 16.94 -24.07 -3.81
N ASN A 437 16.20 -24.12 -4.92
CA ASN A 437 16.72 -24.17 -6.29
C ASN A 437 17.06 -22.79 -6.88
N GLU A 438 16.78 -21.70 -6.16
CA GLU A 438 17.11 -20.34 -6.64
C GLU A 438 18.61 -20.06 -6.48
N PRO A 439 19.29 -19.54 -7.53
CA PRO A 439 20.69 -19.17 -7.42
C PRO A 439 20.88 -18.12 -6.32
N ARG A 440 22.02 -18.20 -5.62
CA ARG A 440 22.38 -17.21 -4.59
C ARG A 440 22.72 -15.89 -5.30
N THR A 441 21.86 -14.90 -5.19
CA THR A 441 22.14 -13.55 -5.70
C THR A 441 22.81 -12.71 -4.61
N MET A 442 23.99 -12.16 -4.92
CA MET A 442 24.70 -11.23 -4.02
C MET A 442 23.89 -9.94 -3.87
N THR A 443 23.97 -9.28 -2.71
CA THR A 443 23.20 -8.05 -2.44
C THR A 443 23.99 -7.08 -1.59
N ILE A 444 23.78 -5.79 -1.82
CA ILE A 444 24.39 -4.67 -1.08
C ILE A 444 23.30 -3.74 -0.52
N ASP A 445 22.12 -4.31 -0.25
CA ASP A 445 21.02 -3.56 0.34
C ASP A 445 21.36 -3.06 1.76
N ALA A 446 20.49 -2.22 2.31
CA ALA A 446 20.72 -1.64 3.64
C ALA A 446 20.93 -2.69 4.75
N ASN A 447 20.28 -3.86 4.66
CA ASN A 447 20.45 -4.93 5.63
C ASN A 447 21.80 -5.64 5.46
N ALA A 448 22.25 -5.85 4.23
CA ALA A 448 23.57 -6.40 3.93
C ALA A 448 24.68 -5.48 4.46
N LEU A 449 24.58 -4.17 4.20
CA LEU A 449 25.53 -3.18 4.73
C LEU A 449 25.51 -3.12 6.26
N ARG A 450 24.33 -3.17 6.88
CA ARG A 450 24.20 -3.23 8.35
C ARG A 450 24.79 -4.50 8.94
N THR A 451 24.67 -5.62 8.25
CA THR A 451 25.26 -6.89 8.67
C THR A 451 26.77 -6.82 8.58
N LEU A 452 27.31 -6.31 7.47
CA LEU A 452 28.74 -6.08 7.30
C LEU A 452 29.31 -5.14 8.37
N SER A 453 28.63 -4.03 8.67
CA SER A 453 29.05 -3.10 9.74
C SER A 453 29.20 -3.78 11.10
N ARG A 454 28.44 -4.85 11.38
CA ARG A 454 28.59 -5.65 12.61
C ARG A 454 29.73 -6.65 12.54
N LEU A 455 29.99 -7.21 11.36
CA LEU A 455 31.03 -8.22 11.15
C LEU A 455 32.42 -7.59 11.09
N VAL A 456 32.51 -6.35 10.59
CA VAL A 456 33.76 -5.61 10.42
C VAL A 456 33.66 -4.17 10.95
N PRO A 457 33.36 -3.98 12.26
CA PRO A 457 33.13 -2.65 12.82
C PRO A 457 34.35 -1.74 12.72
N ASP A 458 35.56 -2.31 12.80
CA ASP A 458 36.81 -1.57 12.80
C ASP A 458 37.43 -1.39 11.40
N ASN A 459 36.71 -1.74 10.32
CA ASN A 459 37.23 -1.58 8.97
C ASN A 459 37.12 -0.12 8.51
N PRO A 460 38.23 0.63 8.39
CA PRO A 460 38.19 2.07 8.12
C PRO A 460 37.66 2.37 6.72
N ILE A 461 38.01 1.53 5.71
CA ILE A 461 37.55 1.71 4.33
C ILE A 461 36.04 1.50 4.25
N PHE A 462 35.53 0.46 4.89
CA PHE A 462 34.10 0.16 4.89
C PHE A 462 33.29 1.27 5.58
N ASN A 463 33.77 1.76 6.73
CA ASN A 463 33.12 2.88 7.42
C ASN A 463 33.12 4.16 6.58
N LEU A 464 34.23 4.45 5.89
CA LEU A 464 34.32 5.57 4.97
C LEU A 464 33.35 5.44 3.77
N ILE A 465 33.15 4.22 3.23
CA ILE A 465 32.12 3.95 2.22
C ILE A 465 30.73 4.25 2.78
N LEU A 466 30.43 3.86 4.02
CA LEU A 466 29.13 4.15 4.65
C LEU A 466 28.90 5.66 4.80
N GLU A 467 29.91 6.41 5.21
CA GLU A 467 29.83 7.87 5.30
C GLU A 467 29.64 8.54 3.92
N TYR A 468 30.34 8.08 2.88
CA TYR A 468 30.11 8.54 1.51
C TYR A 468 28.66 8.29 1.06
N LYS A 469 28.13 7.08 1.29
CA LYS A 469 26.74 6.75 0.92
C LYS A 469 25.72 7.52 1.75
N LYS A 470 26.02 7.80 3.02
CA LYS A 470 25.21 8.68 3.88
C LYS A 470 25.15 10.09 3.28
N ALA A 471 26.30 10.67 2.93
CA ALA A 471 26.37 12.00 2.33
C ALA A 471 25.63 12.08 0.97
N ASP A 472 25.83 11.10 0.09
CA ASP A 472 25.11 10.99 -1.20
C ASP A 472 23.60 10.88 -1.00
N SER A 473 23.15 10.10 -0.01
CA SER A 473 21.74 9.98 0.33
C SER A 473 21.17 11.27 0.90
N LEU A 474 21.89 11.98 1.78
CA LEU A 474 21.44 13.23 2.38
C LEU A 474 21.27 14.32 1.31
N LEU A 475 22.23 14.45 0.39
CA LEU A 475 22.15 15.40 -0.71
C LEU A 475 20.87 15.22 -1.54
N LYS A 476 20.45 13.99 -1.82
CA LYS A 476 19.18 13.71 -2.54
C LYS A 476 17.92 14.20 -1.81
N PHE A 477 17.97 14.34 -0.49
CA PHE A 477 16.87 14.87 0.31
C PHE A 477 16.94 16.38 0.52
N ILE A 478 18.15 16.97 0.45
CA ILE A 478 18.38 18.40 0.67
C ILE A 478 18.22 19.17 -0.64
N ASP A 479 18.83 18.67 -1.72
CA ASP A 479 18.86 19.30 -3.05
C ASP A 479 17.59 18.97 -3.83
N VAL A 480 16.45 19.42 -3.30
CA VAL A 480 15.12 19.27 -3.88
C VAL A 480 14.65 20.62 -4.43
N GLU A 481 13.94 20.57 -5.56
CA GLU A 481 13.40 21.77 -6.17
C GLU A 481 12.23 22.33 -5.35
N LEU A 482 12.30 23.62 -5.06
CA LEU A 482 11.29 24.35 -4.29
C LEU A 482 10.31 25.03 -5.25
N SER A 483 9.04 25.10 -4.84
CA SER A 483 8.05 25.90 -5.56
C SER A 483 8.42 27.39 -5.57
N PRO A 484 7.80 28.24 -6.41
CA PRO A 484 8.08 29.68 -6.43
C PRO A 484 7.90 30.34 -5.06
N LYS A 485 7.04 29.77 -4.20
CA LYS A 485 6.82 30.18 -2.81
C LYS A 485 7.87 29.66 -1.82
N GLY A 486 8.92 28.97 -2.29
CA GLY A 486 9.98 28.41 -1.46
C GLY A 486 9.53 27.19 -0.64
N ARG A 487 8.61 26.36 -1.18
CA ARG A 487 8.02 25.25 -0.44
C ARG A 487 8.30 23.90 -1.10
N VAL A 488 8.40 22.87 -0.25
CA VAL A 488 8.49 21.46 -0.64
C VAL A 488 7.10 20.85 -0.57
N HIS A 489 6.67 20.18 -1.62
CA HIS A 489 5.39 19.50 -1.69
C HIS A 489 5.56 17.98 -1.54
N THR A 490 4.50 17.29 -1.16
CA THR A 490 4.43 15.82 -1.07
C THR A 490 3.02 15.38 -1.43
N SER A 491 2.83 14.07 -1.58
CA SER A 491 1.50 13.48 -1.71
C SER A 491 1.20 12.57 -0.52
N TYR A 492 0.03 12.71 0.09
CA TYR A 492 -0.47 11.90 1.18
C TYR A 492 -1.44 10.84 0.65
N ASN A 493 -1.16 9.58 0.94
CA ASN A 493 -1.99 8.45 0.55
C ASN A 493 -2.80 8.00 1.78
N ILE A 494 -4.09 8.34 1.79
CA ILE A 494 -5.02 8.04 2.89
C ILE A 494 -5.11 6.54 3.14
N THR A 495 -5.12 5.74 2.07
CA THR A 495 -5.22 4.26 2.14
C THR A 495 -3.87 3.56 2.34
N GLY A 496 -2.83 4.32 2.69
CA GLY A 496 -1.43 3.93 2.83
C GLY A 496 -0.74 3.59 1.51
N ALA A 497 0.42 2.92 1.59
CA ALA A 497 1.26 2.68 0.42
C ALA A 497 0.57 1.75 -0.58
N SER A 498 0.22 2.31 -1.73
CA SER A 498 -0.48 1.68 -2.85
C SER A 498 0.45 1.03 -3.89
N SER A 499 1.77 1.22 -3.81
CA SER A 499 2.67 0.75 -4.88
C SER A 499 2.83 -0.77 -4.90
N ASP A 500 2.14 -1.39 -5.85
CA ASP A 500 2.44 -2.69 -6.44
C ASP A 500 3.75 -2.61 -7.26
N ASP A 501 4.87 -2.27 -6.62
CA ASP A 501 6.16 -2.56 -7.21
C ASP A 501 6.29 -4.09 -7.26
N GLU A 502 6.03 -4.69 -8.44
CA GLU A 502 6.04 -6.14 -8.71
C GLU A 502 7.31 -6.84 -8.16
N GLU A 503 8.40 -6.11 -7.94
CA GLU A 503 9.65 -6.63 -7.38
C GLU A 503 9.72 -6.71 -5.85
N ASP A 504 8.97 -5.89 -5.11
CA ASP A 504 9.12 -5.81 -3.64
C ASP A 504 8.00 -6.54 -2.90
N THR A 505 8.07 -7.88 -2.95
CA THR A 505 7.26 -8.83 -2.16
C THR A 505 7.25 -8.62 -0.63
N LYS A 506 7.86 -7.54 -0.10
CA LYS A 506 8.02 -7.28 1.34
C LYS A 506 7.14 -6.15 1.91
N LYS A 507 6.54 -5.29 1.09
CA LYS A 507 5.62 -4.26 1.61
C LYS A 507 4.24 -4.88 1.84
N THR A 508 3.89 -5.10 3.10
CA THR A 508 2.52 -5.45 3.47
C THR A 508 1.62 -4.26 3.15
N LYS A 509 0.60 -4.43 2.29
CA LYS A 509 -0.40 -3.41 1.89
C LYS A 509 -1.30 -2.88 3.03
N ARG A 510 -0.88 -3.08 4.28
CA ARG A 510 -1.66 -2.84 5.50
C ARG A 510 -1.37 -1.42 5.99
N SER A 511 -2.24 -0.49 5.66
CA SER A 511 -2.20 0.90 6.15
C SER A 511 -2.64 1.01 7.62
N PHE A 512 -3.59 0.16 8.06
CA PHE A 512 -4.21 0.27 9.39
C PHE A 512 -4.66 1.71 9.70
N GLY A 513 -5.22 2.43 8.72
CA GLY A 513 -5.66 3.83 8.88
C GLY A 513 -4.52 4.86 8.94
N ARG A 514 -3.25 4.46 8.83
CA ARG A 514 -2.12 5.40 8.76
C ARG A 514 -1.89 5.87 7.33
N TRP A 515 -1.75 7.18 7.17
CA TRP A 515 -1.35 7.76 5.89
C TRP A 515 0.10 7.42 5.58
N SER A 516 0.42 7.34 4.29
CA SER A 516 1.81 7.29 3.83
C SER A 516 2.11 8.45 2.89
N SER A 517 3.33 8.96 2.91
CA SER A 517 3.77 10.02 2.00
C SER A 517 4.55 9.46 0.81
N SER A 518 4.40 10.09 -0.35
CA SER A 518 5.10 9.79 -1.61
C SER A 518 5.56 11.07 -2.32
N GLY A 519 6.18 10.92 -3.50
CA GLY A 519 6.54 12.07 -4.33
C GLY A 519 5.35 12.97 -4.64
N SER A 520 5.62 14.27 -4.75
CA SER A 520 4.64 15.32 -5.05
C SER A 520 3.87 15.06 -6.35
N ILE A 521 2.56 15.36 -6.33
CA ILE A 521 1.72 15.48 -7.53
C ILE A 521 1.83 16.85 -8.21
N ILE A 522 2.69 17.73 -7.70
CA ILE A 522 2.97 19.04 -8.29
C ILE A 522 4.44 19.04 -8.68
N LEU A 523 4.74 18.67 -9.93
CA LEU A 523 6.11 18.65 -10.42
C LEU A 523 6.57 20.03 -10.90
N PRO A 524 7.88 20.34 -10.80
CA PRO A 524 8.97 19.50 -10.27
C PRO A 524 9.16 19.60 -8.75
N TYR A 525 8.23 20.25 -8.04
CA TYR A 525 8.45 20.67 -6.65
C TYR A 525 8.24 19.56 -5.64
N GLY A 526 9.17 19.47 -4.70
CA GLY A 526 8.98 18.66 -3.51
C GLY A 526 9.86 17.43 -3.40
N SER A 527 9.79 16.80 -2.24
CA SER A 527 10.62 15.66 -1.88
C SER A 527 9.82 14.36 -2.03
N GLY A 528 10.51 13.22 -1.89
CA GLY A 528 9.87 11.92 -1.85
C GLY A 528 9.04 11.73 -0.57
N ASN A 529 9.17 10.58 0.07
CA ASN A 529 8.42 10.28 1.28
C ASN A 529 8.90 11.13 2.48
N LEU A 530 8.08 12.10 2.90
CA LEU A 530 8.34 12.99 4.04
C LEU A 530 8.45 12.27 5.39
N GLN A 531 7.92 11.05 5.52
CA GLN A 531 8.05 10.29 6.75
C GLN A 531 9.48 9.77 6.97
N ASN A 532 10.30 9.73 5.92
CA ASN A 532 11.66 9.19 5.96
C ASN A 532 12.75 10.27 5.94
N ILE A 533 12.41 11.54 6.20
CA ILE A 533 13.36 12.66 6.16
C ILE A 533 14.37 12.54 7.32
N PRO A 534 15.68 12.41 7.04
CA PRO A 534 16.72 12.33 8.06
C PRO A 534 16.82 13.60 8.91
N LEU A 535 17.22 13.46 10.17
CA LEU A 535 17.31 14.56 11.13
C LEU A 535 18.17 15.74 10.63
N GLU A 536 19.25 15.45 9.91
CA GLU A 536 20.13 16.47 9.35
C GLU A 536 19.42 17.33 8.29
N VAL A 537 18.49 16.75 7.54
CA VAL A 537 17.70 17.45 6.51
C VAL A 537 16.57 18.24 7.15
N ARG A 538 16.00 17.75 8.27
CA ARG A 538 14.92 18.45 9.00
C ARG A 538 15.29 19.89 9.40
N LYS A 539 16.58 20.22 9.47
CA LYS A 539 17.10 21.56 9.80
C LYS A 539 16.72 22.65 8.81
N MET A 540 16.47 22.30 7.54
CA MET A 540 16.07 23.27 6.52
C MET A 540 14.59 23.65 6.58
N TYR A 541 13.76 22.84 7.26
CA TYR A 541 12.34 23.11 7.46
C TYR A 541 12.19 23.95 8.73
N ARG A 542 12.14 25.27 8.55
CA ARG A 542 12.10 26.25 9.64
C ARG A 542 10.81 27.05 9.62
N ALA A 543 10.42 27.52 10.81
CA ALA A 543 9.38 28.54 10.91
C ALA A 543 9.85 29.82 10.21
N LYS A 544 8.92 30.54 9.58
CA LYS A 544 9.19 31.89 9.07
C LYS A 544 9.44 32.87 10.24
N PRO A 545 10.12 34.02 10.03
CA PRO A 545 10.37 34.98 11.11
C PRO A 545 9.07 35.39 11.84
N GLY A 546 9.10 35.40 13.18
CA GLY A 546 7.92 35.69 14.02
C GLY A 546 6.95 34.51 14.21
N TRP A 547 7.26 33.35 13.65
CA TRP A 547 6.45 32.13 13.76
C TRP A 547 7.19 31.02 14.51
N LYS A 548 6.44 30.05 15.01
CA LYS A 548 6.94 28.85 15.68
C LYS A 548 6.25 27.61 15.13
N ILE A 549 6.94 26.47 15.22
CA ILE A 549 6.39 25.14 14.93
C ILE A 549 5.89 24.52 16.23
N ILE A 550 4.66 24.04 16.26
CA ILE A 550 4.10 23.23 17.34
C ILE A 550 4.06 21.77 16.88
N GLU A 551 4.71 20.88 17.62
CA GLU A 551 4.55 19.43 17.54
C GLU A 551 3.56 18.99 18.61
N ALA A 552 2.46 18.36 18.20
CA ALA A 552 1.45 17.76 19.08
C ALA A 552 1.46 16.25 18.88
N ASP A 553 1.90 15.49 19.88
CA ASP A 553 2.12 14.03 19.82
C ASP A 553 1.27 13.32 20.87
N TYR A 554 0.56 12.24 20.53
CA TYR A 554 -0.20 11.51 21.54
C TYR A 554 0.72 10.81 22.53
N SER A 555 0.49 11.03 23.83
CA SER A 555 1.32 10.48 24.91
C SER A 555 1.28 8.95 24.94
N GLN A 556 2.29 8.32 24.32
CA GLN A 556 2.49 6.87 24.33
C GLN A 556 1.24 6.07 23.88
N ALA A 557 0.53 6.58 22.89
CA ALA A 557 -0.84 6.17 22.52
C ALA A 557 -1.04 4.65 22.36
N GLU A 558 -0.15 3.98 21.61
CA GLU A 558 -0.24 2.52 21.41
C GLU A 558 -0.17 1.75 22.74
N ALA A 559 0.65 2.22 23.70
CA ALA A 559 0.82 1.57 24.99
C ALA A 559 -0.40 1.78 25.90
N VAL A 560 -1.04 2.96 25.84
CA VAL A 560 -2.31 3.23 26.53
C VAL A 560 -3.39 2.29 26.02
N ILE A 561 -3.53 2.15 24.70
CA ILE A 561 -4.53 1.24 24.11
C ILE A 561 -4.26 -0.21 24.52
N VAL A 562 -3.00 -0.67 24.46
CA VAL A 562 -2.65 -2.02 24.90
C VAL A 562 -3.00 -2.24 26.38
N ALA A 563 -2.75 -1.26 27.26
CA ALA A 563 -3.11 -1.37 28.67
C ALA A 563 -4.62 -1.60 28.90
N HIS A 564 -5.48 -0.89 28.17
CA HIS A 564 -6.92 -1.11 28.23
C HIS A 564 -7.34 -2.44 27.58
N LEU A 565 -6.73 -2.82 26.45
CA LEU A 565 -7.02 -4.09 25.78
C LEU A 565 -6.65 -5.32 26.64
N THR A 566 -5.60 -5.23 27.45
CA THR A 566 -5.20 -6.30 28.37
C THR A 566 -5.84 -6.18 29.76
N GLY A 567 -6.45 -5.04 30.08
CA GLY A 567 -7.03 -4.77 31.41
C GLY A 567 -5.97 -4.56 32.51
N ASN A 568 -4.76 -4.15 32.15
CA ASN A 568 -3.67 -3.95 33.12
C ASN A 568 -3.87 -2.64 33.91
N GLN A 569 -4.51 -2.75 35.07
CA GLN A 569 -4.88 -1.62 35.93
C GLN A 569 -3.69 -0.77 36.41
N LYS A 570 -2.50 -1.39 36.60
CA LYS A 570 -1.29 -0.64 36.97
C LYS A 570 -0.86 0.30 35.85
N MET A 571 -0.84 -0.20 34.61
CA MET A 571 -0.50 0.60 33.44
C MET A 571 -1.55 1.67 33.16
N ILE A 572 -2.84 1.33 33.24
CA ILE A 572 -3.95 2.30 33.06
C ILE A 572 -3.81 3.46 34.05
N LYS A 573 -3.64 3.16 35.34
CA LYS A 573 -3.45 4.18 36.37
C LYS A 573 -2.22 5.04 36.11
N MET A 574 -1.08 4.42 35.81
CA MET A 574 0.17 5.14 35.52
C MET A 574 0.00 6.11 34.35
N PHE A 575 -0.64 5.71 33.25
CA PHE A 575 -0.88 6.62 32.12
C PHE A 575 -1.82 7.76 32.49
N LYS A 576 -2.93 7.46 33.19
CA LYS A 576 -3.90 8.46 33.65
C LYS A 576 -3.24 9.52 34.53
N ASP A 577 -2.41 9.09 35.47
CA ASP A 577 -1.71 9.97 36.41
C ASP A 577 -0.59 10.77 35.70
N SER A 578 -0.06 10.28 34.56
CA SER A 578 0.96 10.95 33.77
C SER A 578 0.45 12.09 32.89
N PHE A 579 -0.85 12.13 32.59
CA PHE A 579 -1.39 13.05 31.58
C PHE A 579 -1.35 14.51 32.05
N GLY A 580 -0.77 15.35 31.19
CA GLY A 580 -0.52 16.78 31.39
C GLY A 580 0.44 17.15 32.52
N LEU A 581 1.27 16.21 32.95
CA LEU A 581 2.49 16.51 33.70
C LEU A 581 3.57 17.07 32.76
N SER A 582 4.48 17.90 33.27
CA SER A 582 5.67 18.33 32.55
C SER A 582 6.66 17.16 32.33
N PRO A 583 7.59 17.24 31.36
CA PRO A 583 8.57 16.17 31.12
C PRO A 583 9.37 15.75 32.36
N THR A 584 9.70 16.70 33.24
CA THR A 584 10.43 16.46 34.50
C THR A 584 9.57 15.69 35.52
N GLU A 585 8.29 16.07 35.65
CA GLU A 585 7.31 15.38 36.50
C GLU A 585 6.87 14.02 35.95
N LYS A 586 6.98 13.80 34.63
CA LYS A 586 6.63 12.52 33.98
C LYS A 586 7.66 11.42 34.19
N SER A 587 8.88 11.74 34.62
CA SER A 587 9.96 10.74 34.78
C SER A 587 9.55 9.46 35.55
N PRO A 588 8.77 9.54 36.66
CA PRO A 588 8.29 8.36 37.38
C PRO A 588 7.26 7.49 36.62
N TYR A 589 6.63 8.03 35.58
CA TYR A 589 5.56 7.37 34.81
C TYR A 589 6.05 6.77 33.48
N ASP A 590 7.36 6.57 33.35
CA ASP A 590 7.93 5.96 32.15
C ASP A 590 7.66 4.45 32.11
N ILE A 591 6.77 4.04 31.22
CA ILE A 591 6.40 2.64 30.97
C ILE A 591 7.61 1.72 30.64
N HIS A 592 8.67 2.24 30.03
CA HIS A 592 9.88 1.47 29.75
C HIS A 592 10.68 1.19 31.02
N VAL A 593 10.71 2.18 31.92
CA VAL A 593 11.34 2.07 33.25
C VAL A 593 10.52 1.14 34.13
N LEU A 594 9.18 1.28 34.15
CA LEU A 594 8.29 0.36 34.86
C LEU A 594 8.54 -1.09 34.42
N LYS A 595 8.56 -1.35 33.10
CA LYS A 595 8.80 -2.69 32.58
C LYS A 595 10.19 -3.23 32.97
N ALA A 596 11.22 -2.39 32.97
CA ALA A 596 12.55 -2.78 33.42
C ALA A 596 12.56 -3.08 34.93
N SER A 597 11.95 -2.22 35.75
CA SER A 597 11.79 -2.41 37.19
C SER A 597 11.15 -3.76 37.52
N GLU A 598 10.07 -4.13 36.84
CA GLU A 598 9.40 -5.42 37.01
C GLU A 598 10.30 -6.60 36.63
N LEU A 599 11.00 -6.51 35.49
CA LEU A 599 11.86 -7.59 34.98
C LEU A 599 13.10 -7.84 35.85
N PHE A 600 13.71 -6.77 36.36
CA PHE A 600 14.93 -6.84 37.17
C PHE A 600 14.65 -6.92 38.68
N GLY A 601 13.40 -6.70 39.11
CA GLY A 601 13.01 -6.71 40.52
C GLY A 601 13.60 -5.54 41.33
N ILE A 602 13.84 -4.40 40.70
CA ILE A 602 14.45 -3.21 41.31
C ILE A 602 13.46 -2.03 41.34
N PRO A 603 13.55 -1.10 42.30
CA PRO A 603 12.76 0.14 42.30
C PRO A 603 12.94 0.97 41.02
N ILE A 604 11.90 1.72 40.61
CA ILE A 604 11.85 2.53 39.38
C ILE A 604 12.99 3.56 39.32
N ASP A 605 13.31 4.18 40.46
CA ASP A 605 14.37 5.17 40.65
C ASP A 605 15.80 4.59 40.53
N GLN A 606 15.94 3.26 40.61
CA GLN A 606 17.22 2.56 40.49
C GLN A 606 17.47 1.97 39.10
N VAL A 607 16.51 2.12 38.18
CA VAL A 607 16.64 1.60 36.81
C VAL A 607 17.65 2.42 36.01
N THR A 608 18.70 1.76 35.55
CA THR A 608 19.73 2.37 34.70
C THR A 608 19.24 2.59 33.25
N PRO A 609 19.87 3.51 32.47
CA PRO A 609 19.53 3.72 31.06
C PRO A 609 19.62 2.45 30.20
N GLU A 610 20.58 1.55 30.46
CA GLU A 610 20.69 0.29 29.73
C GLU A 610 19.57 -0.69 30.11
N GLN A 611 19.18 -0.77 31.40
CA GLN A 611 18.01 -1.55 31.81
C GLN A 611 16.72 -1.00 31.21
N ARG A 612 16.54 0.33 31.17
CA ARG A 612 15.42 0.97 30.47
C ARG A 612 15.37 0.58 28.99
N ARG A 613 16.53 0.53 28.32
CA ARG A 613 16.62 0.06 26.92
C ARG A 613 16.19 -1.39 26.76
N VAL A 614 16.55 -2.26 27.71
CA VAL A 614 16.07 -3.65 27.76
C VAL A 614 14.54 -3.69 27.92
N GLY A 615 14.00 -2.97 28.90
CA GLY A 615 12.55 -2.85 29.14
C GLY A 615 11.79 -2.35 27.91
N LYS A 616 12.31 -1.32 27.22
CA LYS A 616 11.78 -0.84 25.94
C LYS A 616 11.74 -1.93 24.87
N THR A 617 12.85 -2.63 24.69
CA THR A 617 12.97 -3.64 23.64
C THR A 617 12.04 -4.82 23.89
N ILE A 618 11.96 -5.29 25.14
CA ILE A 618 11.06 -6.37 25.54
C ILE A 618 9.61 -5.96 25.35
N ARG A 619 9.18 -4.79 25.84
CA ARG A 619 7.79 -4.33 25.67
C ARG A 619 7.35 -4.32 24.20
N HIS A 620 8.13 -3.70 23.32
CA HIS A 620 7.81 -3.65 21.90
C HIS A 620 7.80 -5.03 21.24
N ALA A 621 8.73 -5.91 21.62
CA ALA A 621 8.76 -7.28 21.13
C ALA A 621 7.53 -8.08 21.58
N ARG A 622 7.13 -7.93 22.84
CA ARG A 622 6.06 -8.72 23.47
C ARG A 622 4.68 -8.31 23.01
N ASN A 623 4.39 -7.00 22.92
CA ASN A 623 3.10 -6.48 22.45
C ASN A 623 2.62 -7.17 21.16
N TYR A 624 3.57 -7.42 20.24
CA TYR A 624 3.31 -8.00 18.93
C TYR A 624 3.98 -9.37 18.73
N LYS A 625 4.21 -10.11 19.83
CA LYS A 625 4.71 -11.50 19.87
C LYS A 625 5.91 -11.76 18.94
N ALA A 626 6.90 -10.88 18.95
CA ALA A 626 8.14 -11.06 18.22
C ALA A 626 8.90 -12.30 18.71
N GLY A 627 9.48 -13.06 17.79
CA GLY A 627 10.16 -14.32 18.13
C GLY A 627 11.47 -14.10 18.92
N PRO A 628 11.94 -15.11 19.69
CA PRO A 628 13.14 -15.02 20.51
C PRO A 628 14.40 -14.60 19.73
N THR A 629 14.53 -15.01 18.47
CA THR A 629 15.65 -14.61 17.60
C THR A 629 15.65 -13.12 17.30
N VAL A 630 14.47 -12.51 17.15
CA VAL A 630 14.36 -11.06 16.92
C VAL A 630 14.78 -10.30 18.17
N LEU A 631 14.34 -10.77 19.34
CA LEU A 631 14.69 -10.19 20.62
C LEU A 631 16.20 -10.33 20.93
N ALA A 632 16.78 -11.51 20.71
CA ALA A 632 18.20 -11.77 20.89
C ALA A 632 19.06 -10.81 20.08
N ASN A 633 18.69 -10.59 18.81
CA ASN A 633 19.38 -9.64 17.93
C ASN A 633 19.23 -8.19 18.38
N ALA A 634 18.07 -7.80 18.90
CA ALA A 634 17.80 -6.43 19.36
C ALA A 634 18.54 -6.09 20.65
N LEU A 635 18.57 -7.04 21.60
CA LEU A 635 19.25 -6.93 22.90
C LEU A 635 20.74 -7.27 22.84
N ARG A 636 21.25 -7.79 21.70
CA ARG A 636 22.62 -8.30 21.55
C ARG A 636 22.95 -9.36 22.61
N THR A 637 22.05 -10.32 22.77
CA THR A 637 22.17 -11.40 23.77
C THR A 637 22.00 -12.79 23.15
N SER A 638 22.22 -13.85 23.93
CA SER A 638 22.07 -15.23 23.46
C SER A 638 20.59 -15.58 23.23
N LEU A 639 20.33 -16.53 22.32
CA LEU A 639 18.97 -17.01 22.06
C LEU A 639 18.33 -17.63 23.33
N SER A 640 19.12 -18.27 24.19
CA SER A 640 18.65 -18.81 25.46
C SER A 640 18.18 -17.69 26.38
N ASN A 641 19.03 -16.68 26.62
CA ASN A 641 18.69 -15.57 27.48
C ASN A 641 17.45 -14.81 26.98
N ALA A 642 17.31 -14.64 25.66
CA ALA A 642 16.11 -14.04 25.08
C ALA A 642 14.83 -14.86 25.35
N LYS A 643 14.91 -16.20 25.33
CA LYS A 643 13.78 -17.08 25.70
C LYS A 643 13.44 -16.95 27.19
N ASP A 644 14.45 -16.92 28.04
CA ASP A 644 14.27 -16.81 29.50
C ASP A 644 13.61 -15.48 29.89
N LEU A 645 14.03 -14.38 29.26
CA LEU A 645 13.41 -13.06 29.42
C LEU A 645 11.95 -13.03 28.95
N ILE A 646 11.66 -13.68 27.82
CA ILE A 646 10.29 -13.84 27.29
C ILE A 646 9.40 -14.60 28.27
N ALA A 647 9.91 -15.70 28.84
CA ALA A 647 9.18 -16.52 29.80
C ALA A 647 9.00 -15.81 31.16
N LEU A 648 9.98 -15.00 31.58
CA LEU A 648 9.89 -14.19 32.78
C LEU A 648 8.81 -13.10 32.64
N ASP A 649 8.79 -12.38 31.52
CA ASP A 649 7.77 -11.37 31.24
C ASP A 649 6.35 -11.97 31.23
N GLU A 650 6.18 -13.19 30.69
CA GLU A 650 4.88 -13.91 30.72
C GLU A 650 4.41 -14.25 32.13
N ARG A 651 5.34 -14.59 33.03
CA ARG A 651 5.01 -14.86 34.42
C ARG A 651 4.65 -13.59 35.18
N ILE A 652 5.32 -12.48 34.88
CA ILE A 652 5.07 -11.17 35.50
C ILE A 652 3.72 -10.61 35.04
N ASP A 653 3.45 -10.66 33.73
CA ASP A 653 2.23 -10.13 33.13
C ASP A 653 1.58 -11.13 32.16
N PRO A 654 0.71 -12.03 32.67
CA PRO A 654 -0.01 -12.99 31.83
C PRO A 654 -1.13 -12.34 31.00
N SER A 655 -1.52 -11.09 31.28
CA SER A 655 -2.67 -10.43 30.64
C SER A 655 -2.50 -10.28 29.13
N LEU A 656 -1.27 -10.04 28.69
CA LEU A 656 -0.93 -9.93 27.27
C LEU A 656 -1.15 -11.25 26.53
N GLY A 657 -0.80 -12.38 27.16
CA GLY A 657 -1.02 -13.72 26.59
C GLY A 657 -2.50 -14.06 26.45
N MET A 658 -3.30 -13.68 27.45
CA MET A 658 -4.77 -13.85 27.41
C MET A 658 -5.39 -13.03 26.27
N TRP A 659 -4.97 -11.78 26.09
CA TRP A 659 -5.43 -10.94 25.00
C TRP A 659 -5.03 -11.48 23.61
N HIS A 660 -3.84 -12.05 23.47
CA HIS A 660 -3.44 -12.73 22.22
C HIS A 660 -4.38 -13.88 21.89
N VAL A 661 -4.69 -14.75 22.86
CA VAL A 661 -5.63 -15.86 22.67
C VAL A 661 -7.02 -15.34 22.29
N ALA A 662 -7.55 -14.35 23.02
CA ALA A 662 -8.84 -13.74 22.70
C ALA A 662 -8.88 -13.16 21.27
N THR A 663 -7.79 -12.54 20.82
CA THR A 663 -7.66 -12.03 19.44
C THR A 663 -7.67 -13.16 18.41
N GLN A 664 -7.01 -14.29 18.69
CA GLN A 664 -7.05 -15.46 17.82
C GLN A 664 -8.46 -16.06 17.73
N GLU A 665 -9.16 -16.18 18.87
CA GLU A 665 -10.55 -16.67 18.91
C GLU A 665 -11.48 -15.77 18.09
N ALA A 666 -11.37 -14.45 18.22
CA ALA A 666 -12.17 -13.49 17.45
C ALA A 666 -12.00 -13.64 15.93
N LEU A 667 -10.84 -14.11 15.46
CA LEU A 667 -10.58 -14.32 14.04
C LEU A 667 -11.17 -15.64 13.48
N LYS A 668 -11.53 -16.61 14.32
CA LYS A 668 -11.96 -17.93 13.84
C LYS A 668 -13.24 -17.90 13.02
N THR A 669 -14.14 -16.96 13.30
CA THR A 669 -15.46 -16.87 12.66
C THR A 669 -15.41 -16.05 11.36
N THR A 670 -15.01 -14.77 11.45
CA THR A 670 -15.11 -13.82 10.33
C THR A 670 -13.75 -13.41 9.77
N ARG A 671 -12.65 -13.78 10.46
CA ARG A 671 -11.30 -13.27 10.22
C ARG A 671 -11.20 -11.75 10.23
N THR A 672 -12.12 -11.07 10.90
CA THR A 672 -12.24 -9.61 10.91
C THR A 672 -12.09 -9.10 12.33
N LEU A 673 -11.31 -8.03 12.50
CA LEU A 673 -11.22 -7.30 13.75
C LEU A 673 -11.72 -5.87 13.55
N THR A 674 -12.27 -5.30 14.60
CA THR A 674 -12.69 -3.89 14.64
C THR A 674 -11.83 -3.13 15.64
N ASN A 675 -11.33 -1.95 15.26
CA ASN A 675 -10.60 -1.06 16.17
C ASN A 675 -11.57 -0.36 17.16
N LEU A 676 -11.07 0.51 18.04
CA LEU A 676 -11.92 1.16 19.05
C LEU A 676 -12.82 2.27 18.49
N LEU A 677 -12.60 2.67 17.24
CA LEU A 677 -13.35 3.73 16.53
C LEU A 677 -14.27 3.16 15.44
N GLY A 678 -14.44 1.83 15.38
CA GLY A 678 -15.39 1.16 14.50
C GLY A 678 -14.86 0.77 13.12
N ARG A 679 -13.59 1.05 12.78
CA ARG A 679 -12.98 0.57 11.54
C ARG A 679 -12.81 -0.94 11.59
N GLN A 680 -13.13 -1.62 10.50
CA GLN A 680 -12.98 -3.06 10.35
C GLN A 680 -11.76 -3.40 9.48
N HIS A 681 -11.08 -4.51 9.77
CA HIS A 681 -10.02 -5.07 8.93
C HIS A 681 -10.15 -6.59 8.87
N ARG A 682 -10.28 -7.11 7.65
CA ARG A 682 -10.35 -8.54 7.37
C ARG A 682 -8.97 -9.10 6.98
N PHE A 683 -8.53 -10.13 7.69
CA PHE A 683 -7.24 -10.79 7.49
C PHE A 683 -7.37 -11.97 6.51
N LEU A 684 -6.72 -11.85 5.35
CA LEU A 684 -6.81 -12.82 4.24
C LEU A 684 -5.60 -13.79 4.18
N ASP A 685 -4.56 -13.52 4.97
CA ASP A 685 -3.32 -14.30 5.00
C ASP A 685 -3.51 -15.72 5.56
N ARG A 686 -2.48 -16.59 5.50
CA ARG A 686 -2.53 -17.94 6.10
C ARG A 686 -2.73 -17.85 7.60
N TRP A 687 -3.41 -18.86 8.15
CA TRP A 687 -3.52 -19.04 9.60
C TRP A 687 -2.15 -19.43 10.18
N CYS A 688 -1.31 -18.43 10.45
CA CYS A 688 0.07 -18.60 10.88
C CYS A 688 0.53 -17.46 11.78
N ASP A 689 1.70 -17.62 12.41
CA ASP A 689 2.28 -16.62 13.32
C ASP A 689 2.48 -15.23 12.68
N ALA A 690 2.72 -15.16 11.37
CA ALA A 690 2.86 -13.87 10.69
C ALA A 690 1.52 -13.10 10.66
N MET A 691 0.42 -13.78 10.34
CA MET A 691 -0.92 -13.19 10.39
C MET A 691 -1.29 -12.78 11.80
N PHE A 692 -1.07 -13.64 12.80
CA PHE A 692 -1.43 -13.35 14.18
C PHE A 692 -0.68 -12.15 14.77
N ARG A 693 0.63 -12.02 14.49
CA ARG A 693 1.39 -10.84 14.91
C ARG A 693 0.81 -9.55 14.32
N SER A 694 0.36 -9.60 13.07
CA SER A 694 -0.33 -8.49 12.43
C SER A 694 -1.71 -8.21 13.04
N ALA A 695 -2.42 -9.24 13.49
CA ALA A 695 -3.70 -9.09 14.17
C ALA A 695 -3.55 -8.45 15.55
N TYR A 696 -2.50 -8.83 16.30
CA TYR A 696 -2.18 -8.18 17.58
C TYR A 696 -1.83 -6.70 17.38
N SER A 697 -1.13 -6.34 16.31
CA SER A 697 -0.78 -4.94 16.07
C SER A 697 -1.93 -4.09 15.55
N TYR A 698 -2.98 -4.71 15.00
CA TYR A 698 -4.07 -3.99 14.35
C TYR A 698 -4.83 -3.04 15.29
N LYS A 699 -5.42 -3.55 16.38
CA LYS A 699 -6.27 -2.70 17.25
C LYS A 699 -5.49 -1.49 17.80
N PRO A 700 -4.26 -1.62 18.34
CA PRO A 700 -3.48 -0.47 18.80
C PRO A 700 -3.13 0.50 17.66
N GLN A 701 -2.47 0.01 16.60
CA GLN A 701 -1.96 0.89 15.54
C GLN A 701 -3.08 1.59 14.77
N SER A 702 -4.17 0.86 14.51
CA SER A 702 -5.31 1.38 13.77
C SER A 702 -6.11 2.39 14.56
N THR A 703 -6.26 2.18 15.87
CA THR A 703 -6.94 3.17 16.72
C THR A 703 -6.11 4.46 16.79
N VAL A 704 -4.78 4.38 16.94
CA VAL A 704 -3.91 5.57 16.93
C VAL A 704 -3.95 6.30 15.59
N GLY A 705 -3.94 5.56 14.48
CA GLY A 705 -4.06 6.16 13.15
C GLY A 705 -5.35 6.95 12.98
N ASP A 706 -6.49 6.34 13.32
CA ASP A 706 -7.79 7.00 13.25
C ASP A 706 -7.91 8.16 14.25
N LEU A 707 -7.36 8.06 15.47
CA LEU A 707 -7.30 9.16 16.44
C LEU A 707 -6.62 10.40 15.87
N LEU A 708 -5.46 10.22 15.23
CA LEU A 708 -4.71 11.33 14.65
C LEU A 708 -5.43 11.91 13.43
N ASN A 709 -6.04 11.07 12.60
CA ASN A 709 -6.80 11.53 11.44
C ASN A 709 -8.08 12.28 11.86
N ILE A 710 -8.79 11.84 12.89
CA ILE A 710 -9.95 12.55 13.45
C ILE A 710 -9.51 13.90 14.02
N ALA A 711 -8.41 13.93 14.80
CA ALA A 711 -7.90 15.17 15.37
C ALA A 711 -7.48 16.18 14.28
N LEU A 712 -6.78 15.69 13.25
CA LEU A 712 -6.39 16.48 12.09
C LEU A 712 -7.63 17.02 11.33
N LYS A 713 -8.65 16.18 11.12
CA LYS A 713 -9.91 16.59 10.49
C LYS A 713 -10.64 17.66 11.30
N ARG A 714 -10.74 17.48 12.63
CA ARG A 714 -11.32 18.48 13.55
C ARG A 714 -10.59 19.81 13.48
N LEU A 715 -9.24 19.78 13.49
CA LEU A 715 -8.44 20.99 13.34
C LEU A 715 -8.72 21.67 12.00
N TYR A 716 -8.70 20.90 10.90
CA TYR A 716 -9.00 21.41 9.56
C TYR A 716 -10.38 22.08 9.48
N ASP A 717 -11.43 21.44 9.99
CA ASP A 717 -12.79 21.95 9.96
C ASP A 717 -12.94 23.26 10.74
N SER A 718 -12.19 23.40 11.83
CA SER A 718 -12.21 24.60 12.68
C SER A 718 -11.36 25.76 12.14
N LEU A 719 -10.54 25.58 11.09
CA LEU A 719 -9.59 26.61 10.64
C LEU A 719 -10.25 27.96 10.31
N LEU A 720 -11.48 27.94 9.79
CA LEU A 720 -12.22 29.16 9.45
C LEU A 720 -12.79 29.91 10.68
N GLU A 721 -12.91 29.22 11.83
CA GLU A 721 -13.42 29.78 13.08
C GLU A 721 -12.31 30.41 13.94
N ILE A 722 -11.05 30.09 13.64
CA ILE A 722 -9.88 30.56 14.37
C ILE A 722 -9.49 31.96 13.84
N PRO A 723 -9.36 32.98 14.70
CA PRO A 723 -9.12 34.36 14.27
C PRO A 723 -7.66 34.65 13.87
N TRP A 724 -6.78 33.65 13.94
CA TRP A 724 -5.38 33.74 13.54
C TRP A 724 -5.02 32.64 12.54
N GLU A 725 -3.96 32.87 11.77
CA GLU A 725 -3.50 31.93 10.75
C GLU A 725 -2.79 30.71 11.38
N ILE A 726 -3.14 29.52 10.91
CA ILE A 726 -2.45 28.26 11.27
C ILE A 726 -2.06 27.55 9.97
N GLU A 727 -0.78 27.22 9.81
CA GLU A 727 -0.31 26.37 8.71
C GLU A 727 -0.14 24.93 9.21
N ILE A 728 -0.98 23.99 8.75
CA ILE A 728 -0.78 22.57 9.05
C ILE A 728 0.36 22.05 8.18
N MET A 729 1.51 21.71 8.79
CA MET A 729 2.72 21.33 8.05
C MET A 729 2.66 19.88 7.55
N LEU A 730 2.53 18.95 8.49
CA LEU A 730 2.60 17.52 8.21
C LEU A 730 2.05 16.68 9.36
N GLN A 731 1.64 15.46 9.03
CA GLN A 731 1.36 14.40 9.98
C GLN A 731 2.49 13.36 9.88
N LEU A 732 3.08 12.99 11.02
CA LEU A 732 4.13 11.99 11.09
C LEU A 732 3.84 11.01 12.22
N HIS A 733 3.56 9.75 11.87
CA HIS A 733 3.25 8.68 12.82
C HIS A 733 2.05 9.01 13.72
N ASP A 734 2.30 9.41 14.96
CA ASP A 734 1.38 9.77 16.02
C ASP A 734 1.34 11.28 16.32
N ALA A 735 2.13 12.07 15.58
CA ALA A 735 2.29 13.51 15.78
C ALA A 735 1.75 14.37 14.63
N LEU A 736 1.22 15.53 15.00
CA LEU A 736 0.81 16.62 14.14
C LEU A 736 1.79 17.79 14.29
N TYR A 737 2.19 18.40 13.17
CA TYR A 737 3.01 19.60 13.17
C TYR A 737 2.26 20.75 12.53
N VAL A 738 2.22 21.90 13.21
CA VAL A 738 1.63 23.14 12.69
C VAL A 738 2.61 24.29 12.86
N MET A 739 2.51 25.33 12.02
CA MET A 739 3.16 26.61 12.26
C MET A 739 2.12 27.67 12.63
N VAL A 740 2.50 28.56 13.54
CA VAL A 740 1.68 29.70 13.96
C VAL A 740 2.57 30.87 14.36
N GLU A 741 2.05 32.09 14.31
CA GLU A 741 2.69 33.26 14.92
C GLU A 741 2.99 33.03 16.40
N GLU A 742 4.14 33.53 16.87
CA GLU A 742 4.62 33.33 18.23
C GLU A 742 3.61 33.80 19.30
N THR A 743 2.87 34.87 19.03
CA THR A 743 1.81 35.42 19.88
C THR A 743 0.62 34.47 20.07
N ASN A 744 0.39 33.56 19.11
CA ASN A 744 -0.78 32.68 19.05
C ASN A 744 -0.44 31.21 19.40
N VAL A 745 0.78 30.92 19.86
CA VAL A 745 1.23 29.57 20.23
C VAL A 745 0.33 28.93 21.29
N MET A 746 0.10 29.62 22.41
CA MET A 746 -0.69 29.09 23.53
C MET A 746 -2.17 28.87 23.20
N PRO A 747 -2.88 29.84 22.58
CA PRO A 747 -4.23 29.61 22.07
C PRO A 747 -4.31 28.41 21.11
N THR A 748 -3.33 28.27 20.21
CA THR A 748 -3.29 27.15 19.26
C THR A 748 -3.07 25.80 19.95
N ILE A 749 -2.18 25.72 20.94
CA ILE A 749 -1.98 24.49 21.73
C ILE A 749 -3.28 24.04 22.40
N ARG A 750 -4.01 24.97 23.03
CA ARG A 750 -5.30 24.65 23.69
C ARG A 750 -6.31 24.10 22.68
N HIS A 751 -6.43 24.75 21.53
CA HIS A 751 -7.34 24.33 20.46
C HIS A 751 -6.98 22.96 19.87
N ILE A 752 -5.69 22.72 19.57
CA ILE A 752 -5.23 21.42 19.07
C ILE A 752 -5.48 20.32 20.10
N ARG A 753 -5.25 20.60 21.39
CA ARG A 753 -5.54 19.65 22.46
C ARG A 753 -7.02 19.27 22.47
N GLU A 754 -7.93 20.24 22.40
CA GLU A 754 -9.38 19.98 22.32
C GLU A 754 -9.73 19.10 21.11
N CYS A 755 -9.12 19.36 19.95
CA CYS A 755 -9.29 18.52 18.76
C CYS A 755 -8.81 17.07 19.00
N MET A 756 -7.71 16.89 19.73
CA MET A 756 -7.09 15.58 20.05
C MET A 756 -7.77 14.83 21.20
N LEU A 757 -8.57 15.50 22.03
CA LEU A 757 -9.34 14.84 23.09
C LEU A 757 -10.55 14.11 22.49
N ILE A 758 -10.33 12.85 22.13
CA ILE A 758 -11.33 11.96 21.54
C ILE A 758 -11.62 10.83 22.54
N PRO A 759 -12.88 10.67 22.97
CA PRO A 759 -13.26 9.57 23.87
C PRO A 759 -13.13 8.23 23.14
N LEU A 760 -12.49 7.28 23.81
CA LEU A 760 -12.38 5.88 23.41
C LEU A 760 -13.16 5.01 24.38
N LYS A 761 -13.79 3.97 23.85
CA LYS A 761 -14.53 3.00 24.65
C LYS A 761 -14.01 1.60 24.44
N TYR A 762 -13.75 0.89 25.53
CA TYR A 762 -13.45 -0.53 25.50
C TYR A 762 -14.11 -1.23 26.68
N ASN A 763 -14.92 -2.26 26.39
CA ASN A 763 -15.81 -2.90 27.37
C ASN A 763 -16.72 -1.85 28.07
N TYR A 764 -16.57 -1.69 29.39
CA TYR A 764 -17.34 -0.75 30.21
C TYR A 764 -16.55 0.52 30.57
N GLU A 765 -15.30 0.64 30.13
CA GLU A 765 -14.45 1.79 30.40
C GLU A 765 -14.47 2.77 29.23
N GLU A 766 -14.60 4.05 29.56
CA GLU A 766 -14.39 5.16 28.65
C GLU A 766 -13.13 5.91 29.11
N PHE A 767 -12.25 6.23 28.16
CA PHE A 767 -10.96 6.88 28.45
C PHE A 767 -10.54 7.78 27.29
N ILE A 768 -9.54 8.62 27.55
CA ILE A 768 -8.93 9.52 26.57
C ILE A 768 -7.41 9.33 26.58
N ILE A 769 -6.75 9.77 25.52
CA ILE A 769 -5.29 9.83 25.44
C ILE A 769 -4.92 11.31 25.28
N ASP A 770 -4.14 11.86 26.21
CA ASP A 770 -3.72 13.27 26.15
C ASP A 770 -2.51 13.46 25.21
N ALA A 771 -2.31 14.69 24.74
CA ALA A 771 -1.24 15.07 23.84
C ALA A 771 -0.08 15.76 24.58
N GLU A 772 1.14 15.55 24.09
CA GLU A 772 2.35 16.26 24.45
C GLU A 772 2.66 17.32 23.39
N PHE A 773 3.05 18.51 23.84
CA PHE A 773 3.34 19.64 22.97
C PHE A 773 4.80 20.06 23.07
N LYS A 774 5.43 20.35 21.92
CA LYS A 774 6.76 20.95 21.84
C LYS A 774 6.73 22.11 20.86
N VAL A 775 7.32 23.24 21.24
CA VAL A 775 7.44 24.43 20.40
C VAL A 775 8.87 24.52 19.87
N LYS A 776 9.05 24.82 18.58
CA LYS A 776 10.35 24.71 17.90
C LYS A 776 10.52 25.81 16.84
N ASP A 777 11.76 26.17 16.53
CA ASP A 777 12.10 27.03 15.39
C ASP A 777 12.34 26.25 14.09
N SER A 778 12.68 24.96 14.20
CA SER A 778 12.87 24.07 13.07
C SER A 778 12.34 22.67 13.36
N TRP A 779 12.09 21.89 12.31
CA TRP A 779 11.66 20.50 12.48
C TRP A 779 12.74 19.62 13.15
N ALA A 780 14.02 19.99 13.04
CA ALA A 780 15.13 19.27 13.66
C ALA A 780 15.36 19.62 15.14
N GLU A 781 15.18 20.89 15.51
CA GLU A 781 15.57 21.40 16.82
C GLU A 781 14.47 21.14 17.87
N GLY A 782 14.90 20.83 19.08
CA GLY A 782 14.05 20.64 20.24
C GLY A 782 14.49 21.56 21.36
N GLU A 783 14.42 22.88 21.15
CA GLU A 783 14.33 23.77 22.32
C GLU A 783 12.91 23.60 22.86
N THR A 784 12.77 22.70 23.83
CA THR A 784 11.50 22.51 24.51
C THR A 784 11.29 23.76 25.36
N LEU A 785 10.59 24.76 24.84
CA LEU A 785 9.90 25.69 25.71
C LEU A 785 8.89 24.82 26.49
N GLU A 786 9.28 24.45 27.71
CA GLU A 786 8.47 23.72 28.67
C GLU A 786 7.31 24.61 29.08
N LEU A 787 6.31 24.71 28.20
CA LEU A 787 5.09 25.44 28.48
C LEU A 787 4.27 24.55 29.40
N ASN A 788 4.15 24.95 30.66
CA ASN A 788 3.10 24.44 31.53
C ASN A 788 1.76 24.95 31.00
N TRP A 789 1.26 24.32 29.93
CA TRP A 789 0.07 24.75 29.21
C TRP A 789 -1.23 24.62 30.02
N ARG A 790 -1.15 24.06 31.23
CA ARG A 790 -2.25 24.02 32.20
C ARG A 790 -2.41 25.32 32.99
N ASN A 791 -1.41 26.21 33.00
CA ASN A 791 -1.47 27.50 33.69
C ASN A 791 -1.76 28.65 32.72
#